data_AF-A0A9D6REF0-F1
#
_entry.id   AF-A0A9D6REF0-F1
#
_cell.length_a   1.000
_cell.length_b   1.000
_cell.length_c   1.000
_cell.angle_alpha   90.00
_cell.angle_beta   90.00
_cell.angle_gamma   90.00
#
_symmetry.space_group_name_H-M   'P 1'
#
loop_
_entity.id
_entity.type
_entity.pdbx_description
1 polymer ?
#
loop_
_entity_poly.entity_id
_entity_poly.type
_entity_poly.pdbx_seq_one_letter_code
_entity_poly.pdbx_strand_id
1 'polypeptide(L)'
;MTNNTTQELPSSAEFKRQLMAMIQTMLPAMLEKAKNGDVSAVGAILRCGQAGAKFLDAVEKNGGGKPEVKHVFSWNDEEPPDWLAPYEVAEILGVSPRTVLRAIARGELEASKSPGGHHRVLREDLERYQDEMGLRPLVREGIDMGEAGKMVEKREEKEDKSDKSDTGWEYRLKPVPTGDGVDYNGAVEKSELLKPYPRKFVDPNFVITDADSIKPWVDSLLGRPISSTAELEKWLEDVSELEGIIGEDSNVRYVAMTCDTKDKAKTDAYLYFVRELAPKLSEWDNLIKKKYYDSPHKNNLDFFQYDRLDRIFSTGIELFTEKNIPLDVRLAEQSQEYQKITGAWTVDFDGKKQTMPQMSRHLLLADRAQRERAWNATTKRRLEDAPALEGLFNDMLKTRHEYAENLGLKDYRDYSFKAKMRDYSPDECLEFHDSIEKAVVPVLRKIMEKRRSQMGLEKLRPWDTSVDPLGREPLEPFKEVSKLRDGVGLIFNKIDTRLGEMFSAISEMMDLESRDGKAPGGYQTTFEERRTPFIFTNSAGVQNDVITLLHEGGHAFHTILSRDLPMIWYRHSSMEFAEVASMTQELFGKPYAWVFYPDPEQAKRAMFEQLERVVDIFPWVATVDAFQHWIYTNPEHTNEERAEKWLEINRRFDAGLDWSGIDPSARKYSWHRQLHIFEVPFYYVEYAIAQLGALQLYRKFRKSPSEAVDGYISALKIGGRLSPKGLFEAAGIKFDFSIDMLSELMEMVEEEAEKL
;
A
#
# COMPACT_ATOMS: atom_id res chain seq x y z
N MET A 1 32.36 -16.14 46.31
CA MET A 1 33.54 -17.03 46.35
C MET A 1 33.39 -18.04 45.23
N THR A 2 34.45 -18.21 44.46
CA THR A 2 34.61 -19.05 43.27
C THR A 2 34.32 -20.53 43.53
N ASN A 3 33.77 -21.25 42.54
CA ASN A 3 34.26 -22.59 42.19
C ASN A 3 33.89 -22.97 40.74
N ASN A 4 34.93 -22.98 39.91
CA ASN A 4 35.01 -23.68 38.63
C ASN A 4 35.16 -25.18 38.90
N THR A 5 34.29 -26.00 38.31
CA THR A 5 34.60 -27.40 38.01
C THR A 5 34.01 -27.73 36.65
N THR A 6 34.86 -27.74 35.63
CA THR A 6 34.62 -28.36 34.32
C THR A 6 34.66 -29.88 34.50
N GLN A 7 33.54 -30.56 34.30
CA GLN A 7 33.54 -32.01 34.06
C GLN A 7 33.96 -32.27 32.61
N GLU A 8 35.05 -33.01 32.42
CA GLU A 8 35.49 -33.48 31.10
C GLU A 8 34.50 -34.50 30.53
N LEU A 9 34.06 -34.27 29.29
CA LEU A 9 33.22 -35.19 28.52
C LEU A 9 34.01 -36.47 28.16
N PRO A 10 33.36 -37.65 28.14
CA PRO A 10 34.03 -38.93 27.88
C PRO A 10 34.68 -38.99 26.49
N SER A 11 35.75 -39.78 26.37
CA SER A 11 36.47 -39.95 25.10
C SER A 11 35.57 -40.51 23.99
N SER A 12 35.83 -40.15 22.73
CA SER A 12 34.97 -40.57 21.60
C SER A 12 34.86 -42.09 21.46
N ALA A 13 35.88 -42.85 21.89
CA ALA A 13 35.88 -44.31 21.85
C ALA A 13 34.98 -44.94 22.92
N GLU A 14 34.77 -44.27 24.05
CA GLU A 14 33.92 -44.74 25.15
C GLU A 14 32.46 -44.40 24.91
N PHE A 15 32.20 -43.20 24.37
CA PHE A 15 30.88 -42.81 23.88
C PHE A 15 30.42 -43.70 22.70
N LYS A 16 31.32 -44.02 21.76
CA LYS A 16 31.01 -44.94 20.64
C LYS A 16 30.71 -46.35 21.14
N ARG A 17 31.36 -46.81 22.21
CA ARG A 17 31.03 -48.09 22.87
C ARG A 17 29.67 -48.06 23.55
N GLN A 18 29.33 -46.98 24.26
CA GLN A 18 28.03 -46.83 24.92
C GLN A 18 26.87 -46.70 23.91
N LEU A 19 27.07 -45.96 22.82
CA LEU A 19 26.08 -45.80 21.76
C LEU A 19 25.84 -47.13 21.01
N MET A 20 26.90 -47.87 20.67
CA MET A 20 26.76 -49.17 20.02
C MET A 20 26.11 -50.21 20.95
N ALA A 21 26.43 -50.17 22.25
CA ALA A 21 25.77 -51.02 23.23
C ALA A 21 24.27 -50.71 23.36
N MET A 22 23.88 -49.43 23.34
CA MET A 22 22.48 -48.98 23.40
C MET A 22 21.70 -49.36 22.15
N ILE A 23 22.31 -49.23 20.96
CA ILE A 23 21.71 -49.66 19.69
C ILE A 23 21.53 -51.18 19.69
N GLN A 24 22.51 -51.96 20.16
CA GLN A 24 22.41 -53.41 20.22
C GLN A 24 21.33 -53.92 21.19
N THR A 25 21.05 -53.21 22.29
CA THR A 25 19.95 -53.58 23.20
C THR A 25 18.57 -53.16 22.68
N MET A 26 18.46 -52.05 21.97
CA MET A 26 17.15 -51.52 21.54
C MET A 26 16.68 -52.07 20.20
N LEU A 27 17.62 -52.42 19.29
CA LEU A 27 17.31 -52.82 17.93
C LEU A 27 16.43 -54.09 17.82
N PRO A 28 16.59 -55.14 18.65
CA PRO A 28 15.72 -56.32 18.58
C PRO A 28 14.24 -56.00 18.90
N ALA A 29 13.98 -55.20 19.94
CA ALA A 29 12.63 -54.81 20.33
C ALA A 29 11.96 -53.86 19.32
N MET A 30 12.76 -53.00 18.68
CA MET A 30 12.27 -52.10 17.62
C MET A 30 11.97 -52.85 16.32
N LEU A 31 12.77 -53.86 15.97
CA LEU A 31 12.52 -54.73 14.81
C LEU A 31 11.28 -55.61 15.01
N GLU A 32 11.01 -56.05 16.24
CA GLU A 32 9.79 -56.81 16.56
C GLU A 32 8.53 -55.95 16.44
N LYS A 33 8.57 -54.68 16.90
CA LYS A 33 7.48 -53.71 16.67
C LYS A 33 7.28 -53.36 15.20
N ALA A 34 8.37 -53.21 14.44
CA ALA A 34 8.32 -52.95 13.00
C ALA A 34 7.71 -54.14 12.21
N LYS A 35 8.04 -55.38 12.59
CA LYS A 35 7.42 -56.59 12.00
C LYS A 35 5.91 -56.69 12.26
N ASN A 36 5.43 -56.06 13.32
CA ASN A 36 4.00 -55.99 13.67
C ASN A 36 3.29 -54.75 13.08
N GLY A 37 3.93 -54.03 12.14
CA GLY A 37 3.29 -52.97 11.36
C GLY A 37 3.36 -51.56 11.95
N ASP A 38 4.17 -51.33 12.99
CA ASP A 38 4.36 -49.98 13.56
C ASP A 38 5.34 -49.14 12.71
N VAL A 39 4.78 -48.25 11.90
CA VAL A 39 5.52 -47.36 10.97
C VAL A 39 6.43 -46.37 11.72
N SER A 40 6.12 -46.04 12.98
CA SER A 40 6.94 -45.14 13.80
C SER A 40 8.27 -45.79 14.21
N ALA A 41 8.27 -47.11 14.42
CA ALA A 41 9.45 -47.90 14.71
C ALA A 41 10.36 -48.06 13.48
N VAL A 42 9.78 -48.21 12.27
CA VAL A 42 10.51 -48.24 11.00
C VAL A 42 11.22 -46.91 10.75
N GLY A 43 10.52 -45.79 10.95
CA GLY A 43 11.10 -44.44 10.85
C GLY A 43 12.20 -44.20 11.88
N ALA A 44 12.06 -44.71 13.10
CA ALA A 44 13.09 -44.56 14.14
C ALA A 44 14.37 -45.37 13.82
N ILE A 45 14.24 -46.58 13.26
CA ILE A 45 15.38 -47.39 12.81
C ILE A 45 16.15 -46.68 11.69
N LEU A 46 15.43 -46.09 10.72
CA LEU A 46 16.03 -45.34 9.60
C LEU A 46 16.75 -44.07 10.09
N ARG A 47 16.15 -43.33 11.02
CA ARG A 47 16.74 -42.11 11.61
C ARG A 47 18.00 -42.39 12.41
N CYS A 48 18.05 -43.48 13.20
CA CYS A 48 19.26 -43.89 13.90
C CYS A 48 20.37 -44.32 12.92
N GLY A 49 20.03 -45.00 11.84
CA GLY A 49 20.98 -45.38 10.79
C GLY A 49 21.57 -44.18 10.04
N GLN A 50 20.73 -43.20 9.67
CA GLN A 50 21.17 -42.00 8.95
C GLN A 50 21.98 -41.04 9.81
N ALA A 51 21.62 -40.86 11.08
CA ALA A 51 22.39 -40.02 12.01
C ALA A 51 23.77 -40.64 12.32
N GLY A 52 23.83 -41.96 12.50
CA GLY A 52 25.08 -42.69 12.68
C GLY A 52 26.00 -42.62 11.45
N ALA A 53 25.44 -42.77 10.26
CA ALA A 53 26.19 -42.68 9.00
C ALA A 53 26.74 -41.27 8.74
N LYS A 54 25.93 -40.22 8.95
CA LYS A 54 26.35 -38.83 8.77
C LYS A 54 27.45 -38.41 9.77
N PHE A 55 27.39 -38.91 11.00
CA PHE A 55 28.44 -38.64 11.99
C PHE A 55 29.75 -39.39 11.69
N LEU A 56 29.67 -40.64 11.23
CA LEU A 56 30.86 -41.40 10.82
C LEU A 56 31.54 -40.77 9.60
N ASP A 57 30.76 -40.33 8.62
CA ASP A 57 31.25 -39.62 7.43
C ASP A 57 31.92 -38.27 7.81
N ALA A 58 31.36 -37.55 8.80
CA ALA A 58 31.94 -36.32 9.33
C ALA A 58 33.25 -36.54 10.12
N VAL A 59 33.41 -37.71 10.77
CA VAL A 59 34.64 -38.08 11.49
C VAL A 59 35.72 -38.57 10.53
N GLU A 60 35.35 -39.31 9.47
CA GLU A 60 36.28 -39.74 8.41
C GLU A 60 36.78 -38.56 7.56
N LYS A 61 35.89 -37.63 7.19
CA LYS A 61 36.27 -36.43 6.40
C LYS A 61 37.18 -35.46 7.14
N ASN A 62 37.16 -35.47 8.48
CA ASN A 62 38.00 -34.59 9.31
C ASN A 62 39.23 -35.27 9.92
N GLY A 63 39.67 -36.41 9.35
CA GLY A 63 40.96 -37.03 9.69
C GLY A 63 41.10 -37.46 11.15
N GLY A 64 39.99 -37.77 11.84
CA GLY A 64 40.01 -38.22 13.24
C GLY A 64 40.27 -37.13 14.29
N GLY A 65 40.30 -35.85 13.91
CA GLY A 65 40.35 -34.72 14.85
C GLY A 65 38.97 -34.39 15.44
N LYS A 66 38.92 -33.97 16.72
CA LYS A 66 37.68 -33.52 17.38
C LYS A 66 37.03 -32.37 16.57
N PRO A 67 35.77 -32.49 16.12
CA PRO A 67 35.09 -31.36 15.49
C PRO A 67 34.79 -30.28 16.53
N GLU A 68 35.09 -29.02 16.22
CA GLU A 68 34.58 -27.88 16.99
C GLU A 68 33.05 -27.84 16.88
N VAL A 69 32.39 -27.89 18.04
CA VAL A 69 30.93 -27.84 18.15
C VAL A 69 30.47 -26.39 17.94
N LYS A 70 30.40 -25.95 16.68
CA LYS A 70 29.69 -24.73 16.29
C LYS A 70 28.50 -24.96 15.33
N HIS A 71 28.32 -26.18 14.83
CA HIS A 71 27.24 -26.49 13.89
C HIS A 71 26.49 -27.81 14.15
N VAL A 72 26.45 -28.31 15.40
CA VAL A 72 25.81 -29.61 15.70
C VAL A 72 24.48 -29.49 16.47
N PHE A 73 23.98 -28.28 16.72
CA PHE A 73 22.61 -28.09 17.19
C PHE A 73 22.00 -26.83 16.56
N SER A 74 21.56 -26.92 15.30
CA SER A 74 20.40 -26.16 14.84
C SER A 74 19.22 -27.12 14.83
N TRP A 75 18.30 -26.92 15.78
CA TRP A 75 16.98 -27.50 15.69
C TRP A 75 16.13 -26.54 14.85
N ASN A 76 15.77 -26.99 13.65
CA ASN A 76 14.81 -26.40 12.71
C ASN A 76 15.04 -24.93 12.30
N ASP A 77 15.87 -24.75 11.28
CA ASP A 77 15.64 -23.77 10.21
C ASP A 77 15.44 -24.59 8.92
N GLU A 78 14.21 -25.03 8.66
CA GLU A 78 13.81 -25.23 7.26
C GLU A 78 13.25 -23.87 6.82
N GLU A 79 13.91 -23.21 5.88
CA GLU A 79 13.28 -22.10 5.15
C GLU A 79 11.92 -22.59 4.66
N PRO A 80 10.84 -21.77 4.76
CA PRO A 80 9.56 -22.18 4.22
C PRO A 80 9.75 -22.58 2.75
N PRO A 81 9.06 -23.63 2.27
CA PRO A 81 9.27 -24.10 0.91
C PRO A 81 9.04 -22.93 -0.07
N ASP A 82 9.94 -22.78 -1.05
CA ASP A 82 9.87 -21.67 -2.02
C ASP A 82 8.72 -21.93 -3.01
N TRP A 83 7.54 -21.46 -2.63
CA TRP A 83 6.29 -21.65 -3.35
C TRP A 83 6.06 -20.54 -4.37
N LEU A 84 5.92 -20.91 -5.63
CA LEU A 84 5.61 -20.02 -6.73
C LEU A 84 4.12 -20.09 -7.09
N ALA A 85 3.51 -18.93 -7.29
CA ALA A 85 2.20 -18.81 -7.89
C ALA A 85 2.28 -19.09 -9.41
N PRO A 86 1.17 -19.52 -10.06
CA PRO A 86 1.19 -19.86 -11.48
C PRO A 86 1.59 -18.72 -12.41
N TYR A 87 1.43 -17.45 -11.99
CA TYR A 87 1.90 -16.30 -12.77
C TYR A 87 3.43 -16.13 -12.68
N GLU A 88 4.04 -16.41 -11.54
CA GLU A 88 5.50 -16.36 -11.35
C GLU A 88 6.16 -17.49 -12.12
N VAL A 89 5.57 -18.69 -12.09
CA VAL A 89 5.98 -19.82 -12.93
C VAL A 89 5.86 -19.46 -14.42
N ALA A 90 4.79 -18.76 -14.80
CA ALA A 90 4.57 -18.36 -16.19
C ALA A 90 5.63 -17.36 -16.66
N GLU A 91 6.01 -16.42 -15.80
CA GLU A 91 7.10 -15.48 -16.05
C GLU A 91 8.45 -16.20 -16.20
N ILE A 92 8.76 -17.14 -15.31
CA ILE A 92 9.99 -17.94 -15.37
C ILE A 92 10.07 -18.78 -16.65
N LEU A 93 8.94 -19.35 -17.08
CA LEU A 93 8.86 -20.19 -18.27
C LEU A 93 8.67 -19.41 -19.58
N GLY A 94 8.40 -18.10 -19.52
CA GLY A 94 8.06 -17.29 -20.69
C GLY A 94 6.77 -17.73 -21.39
N VAL A 95 5.79 -18.24 -20.64
CA VAL A 95 4.49 -18.74 -21.15
C VAL A 95 3.33 -17.98 -20.50
N SER A 96 2.09 -18.26 -20.93
CA SER A 96 0.92 -17.69 -20.26
C SER A 96 0.63 -18.40 -18.92
N PRO A 97 0.08 -17.71 -17.90
CA PRO A 97 -0.42 -18.35 -16.67
C PRO A 97 -1.44 -19.46 -16.95
N ARG A 98 -2.21 -19.35 -18.03
CA ARG A 98 -3.15 -20.38 -18.48
C ARG A 98 -2.44 -21.64 -18.98
N THR A 99 -1.26 -21.50 -19.59
CA THR A 99 -0.40 -22.63 -19.99
C THR A 99 0.08 -23.38 -18.75
N VAL A 100 0.55 -22.65 -17.73
CA VAL A 100 0.96 -23.24 -16.44
C VAL A 100 -0.21 -23.96 -15.77
N LEU A 101 -1.38 -23.31 -15.67
CA LEU A 101 -2.57 -23.93 -15.09
C LEU A 101 -3.05 -25.16 -15.88
N ARG A 102 -2.89 -25.18 -17.20
CA ARG A 102 -3.17 -26.35 -18.03
C ARG A 102 -2.18 -27.48 -17.77
N ALA A 103 -0.89 -27.19 -17.64
CA ALA A 103 0.13 -28.17 -17.28
C ALA A 103 -0.18 -28.80 -15.93
N ILE A 104 -0.54 -27.98 -14.94
CA ILE A 104 -0.97 -28.45 -13.61
C ILE A 104 -2.25 -29.31 -13.71
N ALA A 105 -3.25 -28.86 -14.47
CA ALA A 105 -4.51 -29.60 -14.64
C ALA A 105 -4.33 -30.95 -15.36
N ARG A 106 -3.30 -31.07 -16.20
CA ARG A 106 -2.92 -32.31 -16.89
C ARG A 106 -2.00 -33.20 -16.06
N GLY A 107 -1.55 -32.75 -14.89
CA GLY A 107 -0.57 -33.44 -14.05
C GLY A 107 0.85 -33.41 -14.62
N GLU A 108 1.13 -32.51 -15.56
CA GLU A 108 2.44 -32.32 -16.17
C GLU A 108 3.36 -31.50 -15.24
N LEU A 109 2.79 -30.59 -14.44
CA LEU A 109 3.52 -29.79 -13.44
C LEU A 109 2.91 -30.01 -12.05
N GLU A 110 3.71 -30.48 -11.10
CA GLU A 110 3.25 -30.70 -9.72
C GLU A 110 2.93 -29.36 -9.04
N ALA A 111 1.77 -29.29 -8.37
CA ALA A 111 1.37 -28.13 -7.61
C ALA A 111 0.52 -28.55 -6.40
N SER A 112 0.82 -27.96 -5.24
CA SER A 112 -0.04 -28.04 -4.06
C SER A 112 -1.12 -26.98 -4.10
N LYS A 113 -2.18 -27.14 -3.31
CA LYS A 113 -3.21 -26.11 -3.13
C LYS A 113 -2.99 -25.38 -1.82
N SER A 114 -2.94 -24.05 -1.85
CA SER A 114 -2.99 -23.24 -0.62
C SER A 114 -4.33 -23.43 0.10
N PRO A 115 -4.45 -23.04 1.38
CA PRO A 115 -5.74 -22.98 2.06
C PRO A 115 -6.81 -22.17 1.30
N GLY A 116 -6.38 -21.15 0.53
CA GLY A 116 -7.22 -20.38 -0.40
C GLY A 116 -7.47 -21.05 -1.76
N GLY A 117 -7.15 -22.34 -1.93
CA GLY A 117 -7.45 -23.13 -3.12
C GLY A 117 -6.54 -22.92 -4.33
N HIS A 118 -5.50 -22.09 -4.21
CA HIS A 118 -4.60 -21.77 -5.32
C HIS A 118 -3.53 -22.82 -5.53
N HIS A 119 -3.22 -23.11 -6.79
CA HIS A 119 -2.03 -23.87 -7.10
C HIS A 119 -0.77 -23.10 -6.66
N ARG A 120 0.15 -23.81 -6.01
CA ARG A 120 1.47 -23.39 -5.62
C ARG A 120 2.43 -24.45 -6.11
N VAL A 121 3.40 -24.05 -6.91
CA VAL A 121 4.42 -24.92 -7.47
C VAL A 121 5.66 -24.74 -6.62
N LEU A 122 6.25 -25.82 -6.08
CA LEU A 122 7.56 -25.66 -5.42
C LEU A 122 8.57 -25.27 -6.49
N ARG A 123 9.50 -24.38 -6.17
CA ARG A 123 10.61 -24.07 -7.08
C ARG A 123 11.32 -25.34 -7.55
N GLU A 124 11.53 -26.31 -6.67
CA GLU A 124 12.11 -27.62 -7.02
C GLU A 124 11.26 -28.40 -8.05
N ASP A 125 9.93 -28.31 -7.98
CA ASP A 125 9.03 -28.96 -8.95
C ASP A 125 9.06 -28.26 -10.30
N LEU A 126 9.18 -26.93 -10.31
CA LEU A 126 9.39 -26.15 -11.52
C LEU A 126 10.75 -26.48 -12.18
N GLU A 127 11.81 -26.55 -11.39
CA GLU A 127 13.16 -26.91 -11.87
C GLU A 127 13.18 -28.32 -12.46
N ARG A 128 12.51 -29.28 -11.80
CA ARG A 128 12.33 -30.65 -12.30
C ARG A 128 11.55 -30.67 -13.62
N TYR A 129 10.45 -29.93 -13.70
CA TYR A 129 9.66 -29.79 -14.92
C TYR A 129 10.48 -29.18 -16.07
N GLN A 130 11.31 -28.18 -15.76
CA GLN A 130 12.25 -27.58 -16.70
C GLN A 130 13.27 -28.59 -17.23
N ASP A 131 13.86 -29.40 -16.35
CA ASP A 131 14.81 -30.45 -16.74
C ASP A 131 14.16 -31.56 -17.60
N GLU A 132 12.96 -32.03 -17.22
CA GLU A 132 12.21 -33.05 -17.98
C GLU A 132 11.81 -32.58 -19.37
N MET A 133 11.45 -31.30 -19.50
CA MET A 133 11.08 -30.69 -20.78
C MET A 133 12.28 -30.18 -21.58
N GLY A 134 13.50 -30.25 -21.04
CA GLY A 134 14.71 -29.70 -21.66
C GLY A 134 14.71 -28.18 -21.77
N LEU A 135 13.96 -27.49 -20.91
CA LEU A 135 13.87 -26.04 -20.79
C LEU A 135 14.96 -25.57 -19.81
N ARG A 136 16.13 -25.15 -20.29
CA ARG A 136 17.14 -24.58 -19.39
C ARG A 136 16.68 -23.23 -18.81
N PRO A 137 17.04 -22.88 -17.57
CA PRO A 137 16.76 -21.56 -17.00
C PRO A 137 17.37 -20.45 -17.87
N LEU A 138 16.56 -19.47 -18.26
CA LEU A 138 17.03 -18.20 -18.82
C LEU A 138 17.59 -17.34 -17.68
N VAL A 139 18.77 -17.68 -17.18
CA VAL A 139 19.47 -16.87 -16.17
C VAL A 139 20.55 -16.03 -16.86
N ARG A 140 20.26 -14.72 -16.98
CA ARG A 140 21.20 -13.58 -16.88
C ARG A 140 22.43 -13.47 -17.81
N GLU A 141 22.45 -14.07 -18.99
CA GLU A 141 23.42 -13.68 -20.03
C GLU A 141 22.72 -13.25 -21.33
N GLY A 142 22.41 -11.94 -21.43
CA GLY A 142 22.47 -11.15 -22.67
C GLY A 142 21.89 -11.69 -23.99
N ILE A 143 20.83 -12.50 -23.99
CA ILE A 143 20.17 -12.94 -25.23
C ILE A 143 18.94 -12.06 -25.52
N ASP A 144 18.89 -11.54 -26.75
CA ASP A 144 17.76 -10.81 -27.33
C ASP A 144 16.50 -11.71 -27.38
N MET A 145 15.43 -11.25 -26.72
CA MET A 145 14.12 -11.91 -26.59
C MET A 145 13.47 -12.24 -27.95
N GLY A 146 13.93 -11.65 -29.06
CA GLY A 146 13.40 -11.89 -30.41
C GLY A 146 13.83 -13.21 -31.08
N GLU A 147 14.87 -13.91 -30.60
CA GLU A 147 15.37 -15.16 -31.21
C GLU A 147 14.89 -16.44 -30.51
N ALA A 148 14.67 -16.42 -29.19
CA ALA A 148 14.22 -17.59 -28.43
C ALA A 148 12.77 -18.00 -28.79
N GLY A 149 11.87 -17.03 -29.01
CA GLY A 149 10.50 -17.30 -29.45
C GLY A 149 10.42 -18.02 -30.80
N LYS A 150 11.38 -17.74 -31.71
CA LYS A 150 11.42 -18.36 -33.05
C LYS A 150 11.89 -19.82 -33.05
N MET A 151 12.54 -20.28 -31.96
CA MET A 151 12.98 -21.67 -31.83
C MET A 151 11.89 -22.60 -31.26
N VAL A 152 10.97 -22.06 -30.45
CA VAL A 152 9.82 -22.81 -29.91
C VAL A 152 8.70 -22.93 -30.95
N GLU A 153 8.37 -21.85 -31.67
CA GLU A 153 7.36 -21.87 -32.76
C GLU A 153 7.70 -22.89 -33.86
N LYS A 154 8.99 -23.12 -34.14
CA LYS A 154 9.43 -24.08 -35.17
C LYS A 154 9.18 -25.55 -34.82
N ARG A 155 8.87 -25.88 -33.56
CA ARG A 155 8.56 -27.26 -33.14
C ARG A 155 7.05 -27.54 -33.09
N GLU A 156 6.23 -26.51 -32.88
CA GLU A 156 4.75 -26.63 -32.88
C GLU A 156 4.15 -26.69 -34.29
N GLU A 157 4.86 -26.24 -35.34
CA GLU A 157 4.40 -26.35 -36.74
C GLU A 157 4.26 -27.80 -37.29
N LYS A 158 4.60 -28.83 -36.50
CA LYS A 158 4.46 -30.24 -36.92
C LYS A 158 3.26 -30.99 -36.33
N GLU A 159 2.54 -30.45 -35.35
CA GLU A 159 1.41 -31.14 -34.71
C GLU A 159 0.22 -30.22 -34.38
N ASP A 160 -0.16 -29.28 -35.25
CA ASP A 160 -1.59 -28.96 -35.42
C ASP A 160 -1.79 -28.08 -36.66
N LYS A 161 -2.61 -28.53 -37.61
CA LYS A 161 -3.00 -27.74 -38.79
C LYS A 161 -4.50 -27.53 -38.78
N SER A 162 -5.02 -26.84 -37.77
CA SER A 162 -6.32 -26.18 -37.86
C SER A 162 -6.52 -25.10 -36.79
N ASP A 163 -5.61 -24.13 -36.68
CA ASP A 163 -6.02 -22.76 -36.33
C ASP A 163 -4.83 -21.81 -36.57
N LYS A 164 -4.91 -20.99 -37.60
CA LYS A 164 -3.93 -19.91 -37.84
C LYS A 164 -4.65 -18.58 -37.66
N SER A 165 -4.59 -18.05 -36.45
CA SER A 165 -4.79 -16.62 -36.19
C SER A 165 -3.94 -16.14 -35.02
N ASP A 166 -3.08 -15.16 -35.31
CA ASP A 166 -2.59 -14.12 -34.40
C ASP A 166 -1.66 -14.53 -33.23
N THR A 167 -0.36 -14.78 -33.51
CA THR A 167 0.72 -14.86 -32.49
C THR A 167 1.29 -13.48 -32.10
N GLY A 168 0.43 -12.47 -31.98
CA GLY A 168 0.79 -11.14 -31.48
C GLY A 168 0.43 -10.99 -30.00
N TRP A 169 1.43 -10.98 -29.13
CA TRP A 169 1.28 -10.61 -27.71
C TRP A 169 0.96 -9.11 -27.59
N GLU A 170 -0.33 -8.78 -27.67
CA GLU A 170 -0.91 -7.56 -27.13
C GLU A 170 -1.73 -7.94 -25.90
N TYR A 171 -1.67 -7.11 -24.85
CA TYR A 171 -2.59 -7.15 -23.71
C TYR A 171 -4.02 -6.84 -24.19
N ARG A 172 -4.63 -7.74 -24.96
CA ARG A 172 -6.05 -7.67 -25.28
C ARG A 172 -6.80 -8.23 -24.09
N LEU A 173 -6.95 -7.38 -23.07
CA LEU A 173 -8.29 -7.24 -22.49
C LEU A 173 -9.22 -7.26 -23.69
N LYS A 174 -10.23 -8.15 -23.73
CA LYS A 174 -11.39 -7.86 -24.60
C LYS A 174 -11.65 -6.37 -24.40
N PRO A 175 -11.76 -5.53 -25.44
CA PRO A 175 -12.14 -4.16 -25.23
C PRO A 175 -13.29 -4.24 -24.23
N VAL A 176 -13.08 -3.65 -23.05
CA VAL A 176 -14.21 -3.14 -22.26
C VAL A 176 -15.08 -2.56 -23.34
N PRO A 177 -16.35 -2.97 -23.51
CA PRO A 177 -17.19 -2.35 -24.52
C PRO A 177 -16.88 -0.88 -24.40
N THR A 178 -16.19 -0.33 -25.42
CA THR A 178 -16.21 1.10 -25.59
C THR A 178 -17.70 1.25 -25.73
N GLY A 179 -18.34 1.75 -24.69
CA GLY A 179 -19.67 2.27 -24.85
C GLY A 179 -19.47 3.28 -25.96
N ASP A 180 -19.70 2.85 -27.19
CA ASP A 180 -19.81 3.70 -28.36
C ASP A 180 -21.01 4.58 -28.00
N GLY A 181 -20.70 5.73 -27.39
CA GLY A 181 -21.71 6.48 -26.66
C GLY A 181 -21.22 7.65 -25.83
N VAL A 182 -19.94 7.75 -25.47
CA VAL A 182 -19.41 9.01 -24.92
C VAL A 182 -18.24 9.50 -25.76
N ASP A 183 -18.59 10.23 -26.82
CA ASP A 183 -17.67 11.12 -27.51
C ASP A 183 -17.30 12.26 -26.54
N TYR A 184 -16.18 12.10 -25.84
CA TYR A 184 -15.65 13.10 -24.91
C TYR A 184 -15.07 14.34 -25.62
N ASN A 185 -15.23 14.47 -26.96
CA ASN A 185 -14.94 15.71 -27.69
C ASN A 185 -16.19 16.64 -27.76
N GLY A 186 -17.33 16.22 -27.23
CA GLY A 186 -18.53 17.04 -27.02
C GLY A 186 -18.86 17.19 -25.54
N ALA A 187 -19.53 18.29 -25.17
CA ALA A 187 -19.93 18.55 -23.78
C ALA A 187 -20.83 17.42 -23.26
N VAL A 188 -20.36 16.65 -22.27
CA VAL A 188 -21.16 15.59 -21.64
C VAL A 188 -22.11 16.24 -20.64
N GLU A 189 -23.41 15.97 -20.74
CA GLU A 189 -24.37 16.51 -19.77
C GLU A 189 -24.06 15.96 -18.36
N LYS A 190 -24.18 16.83 -17.33
CA LYS A 190 -23.97 16.46 -15.92
C LYS A 190 -24.81 15.25 -15.47
N SER A 191 -26.00 15.08 -16.07
CA SER A 191 -26.90 13.94 -15.89
C SER A 191 -26.27 12.60 -16.30
N GLU A 192 -25.44 12.58 -17.35
CA GLU A 192 -24.76 11.38 -17.83
C GLU A 192 -23.53 11.05 -16.98
N LEU A 193 -22.73 12.07 -16.62
CA LEU A 193 -21.55 11.89 -15.75
C LEU A 193 -21.92 11.31 -14.39
N LEU A 194 -23.04 11.74 -13.81
CA LEU A 194 -23.55 11.31 -12.51
C LEU A 194 -24.88 10.55 -12.62
N LYS A 195 -25.06 9.74 -13.67
CA LYS A 195 -26.24 8.88 -13.84
C LYS A 195 -26.49 7.98 -12.60
N PRO A 196 -27.76 7.70 -12.25
CA PRO A 196 -28.10 6.85 -11.11
C PRO A 196 -27.89 5.36 -11.40
N TYR A 197 -27.65 4.57 -10.36
CA TYR A 197 -27.56 3.10 -10.41
C TYR A 197 -28.68 2.49 -9.55
N PRO A 198 -29.85 2.19 -10.12
CA PRO A 198 -30.96 1.65 -9.34
C PRO A 198 -30.65 0.23 -8.85
N ARG A 199 -31.05 -0.06 -7.60
CA ARG A 199 -30.96 -1.39 -7.00
C ARG A 199 -31.75 -2.41 -7.83
N LYS A 200 -31.19 -3.62 -7.98
CA LYS A 200 -31.78 -4.75 -8.70
C LYS A 200 -32.05 -5.95 -7.80
N PHE A 201 -31.29 -6.08 -6.72
CA PHE A 201 -31.37 -7.18 -5.75
C PHE A 201 -32.00 -6.73 -4.44
N VAL A 202 -31.49 -5.66 -3.84
CA VAL A 202 -31.97 -5.13 -2.56
C VAL A 202 -33.18 -4.21 -2.78
N ASP A 203 -34.16 -4.24 -1.87
CA ASP A 203 -35.35 -3.39 -1.95
C ASP A 203 -34.93 -1.89 -2.07
N PRO A 204 -35.48 -1.13 -3.04
CA PRO A 204 -35.22 0.31 -3.17
C PRO A 204 -35.49 1.15 -1.91
N ASN A 205 -36.36 0.69 -1.01
CA ASN A 205 -36.70 1.36 0.25
C ASN A 205 -35.96 0.78 1.46
N PHE A 206 -35.06 -0.20 1.27
CA PHE A 206 -34.28 -0.77 2.36
C PHE A 206 -33.36 0.28 3.00
N VAL A 207 -33.37 0.31 4.33
CA VAL A 207 -32.52 1.16 5.17
C VAL A 207 -31.82 0.28 6.20
N ILE A 208 -30.53 0.54 6.43
CA ILE A 208 -29.75 -0.14 7.46
C ILE A 208 -30.06 0.48 8.82
N THR A 209 -30.64 -0.31 9.72
CA THR A 209 -30.90 0.09 11.12
C THR A 209 -29.94 -0.62 12.07
N ASP A 210 -29.71 -1.91 11.84
CA ASP A 210 -28.93 -2.82 12.67
C ASP A 210 -28.47 -4.02 11.83
N ALA A 211 -27.74 -4.95 12.45
CA ALA A 211 -27.29 -6.16 11.77
C ALA A 211 -28.46 -7.05 11.31
N ASP A 212 -29.55 -7.13 12.10
CA ASP A 212 -30.71 -7.96 11.78
C ASP A 212 -31.47 -7.45 10.55
N SER A 213 -31.40 -6.15 10.24
CA SER A 213 -31.96 -5.59 9.01
C SER A 213 -31.19 -6.00 7.75
N ILE A 214 -29.86 -6.19 7.86
CA ILE A 214 -28.99 -6.64 6.76
C ILE A 214 -29.08 -8.16 6.57
N LYS A 215 -29.21 -8.91 7.67
CA LYS A 215 -29.11 -10.37 7.72
C LYS A 215 -29.98 -11.11 6.68
N PRO A 216 -31.25 -10.74 6.39
CA PRO A 216 -32.05 -11.42 5.37
C PRO A 216 -31.43 -11.41 3.97
N TRP A 217 -30.74 -10.33 3.60
CA TRP A 217 -30.06 -10.22 2.31
C TRP A 217 -28.83 -11.11 2.25
N VAL A 218 -28.06 -11.16 3.34
CA VAL A 218 -26.92 -12.07 3.50
C VAL A 218 -27.38 -13.52 3.48
N ASP A 219 -28.41 -13.88 4.24
CA ASP A 219 -28.97 -15.24 4.27
C ASP A 219 -29.49 -15.66 2.89
N SER A 220 -30.11 -14.74 2.15
CA SER A 220 -30.52 -14.95 0.76
C SER A 220 -29.33 -15.26 -0.14
N LEU A 221 -28.24 -14.47 -0.06
CA LEU A 221 -27.02 -14.70 -0.83
C LEU A 221 -26.34 -16.03 -0.45
N LEU A 222 -26.24 -16.34 0.84
CA LEU A 222 -25.61 -17.57 1.33
C LEU A 222 -26.45 -18.82 1.01
N GLY A 223 -27.78 -18.72 1.07
CA GLY A 223 -28.71 -19.82 0.79
C GLY A 223 -29.00 -20.05 -0.69
N ARG A 224 -28.68 -19.10 -1.58
CA ARG A 224 -28.97 -19.21 -3.02
C ARG A 224 -28.15 -20.33 -3.67
N PRO A 225 -28.78 -21.29 -4.39
CA PRO A 225 -28.05 -22.26 -5.20
C PRO A 225 -27.40 -21.56 -6.41
N ILE A 226 -26.21 -22.02 -6.80
CA ILE A 226 -25.48 -21.54 -7.98
C ILE A 226 -25.23 -22.75 -8.87
N SER A 227 -25.95 -22.85 -9.98
CA SER A 227 -26.01 -24.03 -10.86
C SER A 227 -25.37 -23.79 -12.23
N SER A 228 -24.89 -22.57 -12.50
CA SER A 228 -24.17 -22.22 -13.73
C SER A 228 -23.18 -21.08 -13.50
N THR A 229 -22.26 -20.88 -14.46
CA THR A 229 -21.34 -19.73 -14.47
C THR A 229 -22.11 -18.41 -14.52
N ALA A 230 -23.15 -18.30 -15.35
CA ALA A 230 -23.96 -17.08 -15.45
C ALA A 230 -24.69 -16.76 -14.12
N GLU A 231 -25.15 -17.79 -13.40
CA GLU A 231 -25.73 -17.61 -12.06
C GLU A 231 -24.68 -17.15 -11.03
N LEU A 232 -23.42 -17.61 -11.14
CA LEU A 232 -22.33 -17.15 -10.29
C LEU A 232 -22.00 -15.67 -10.55
N GLU A 233 -21.92 -15.27 -11.81
CA GLU A 233 -21.70 -13.87 -12.21
C GLU A 233 -22.83 -12.98 -11.68
N LYS A 234 -24.09 -13.42 -11.84
CA LYS A 234 -25.23 -12.67 -11.30
C LYS A 234 -25.22 -12.60 -9.77
N TRP A 235 -24.81 -13.68 -9.11
CA TRP A 235 -24.66 -13.69 -7.66
C TRP A 235 -23.58 -12.72 -7.19
N LEU A 236 -22.44 -12.61 -7.90
CA LEU A 236 -21.41 -11.61 -7.61
C LEU A 236 -21.89 -10.17 -7.79
N GLU A 237 -22.71 -9.89 -8.81
CA GLU A 237 -23.34 -8.58 -8.96
C GLU A 237 -24.22 -8.22 -7.76
N ASP A 238 -24.99 -9.18 -7.25
CA ASP A 238 -25.89 -8.98 -6.12
C ASP A 238 -25.12 -8.81 -4.80
N VAL A 239 -24.01 -9.54 -4.61
CA VAL A 239 -23.06 -9.30 -3.51
C VAL A 239 -22.50 -7.89 -3.61
N SER A 240 -22.03 -7.49 -4.80
CA SER A 240 -21.49 -6.14 -5.03
C SER A 240 -22.52 -5.04 -4.79
N GLU A 241 -23.80 -5.28 -5.06
CA GLU A 241 -24.87 -4.32 -4.77
C GLU A 241 -25.09 -4.16 -3.27
N LEU A 242 -25.17 -5.27 -2.53
CA LEU A 242 -25.32 -5.24 -1.07
C LEU A 242 -24.13 -4.55 -0.40
N GLU A 243 -22.90 -4.88 -0.81
CA GLU A 243 -21.69 -4.23 -0.32
C GLU A 243 -21.67 -2.73 -0.64
N GLY A 244 -22.16 -2.32 -1.81
CA GLY A 244 -22.29 -0.90 -2.17
C GLY A 244 -23.23 -0.14 -1.24
N ILE A 245 -24.34 -0.75 -0.84
CA ILE A 245 -25.31 -0.14 0.10
C ILE A 245 -24.71 -0.02 1.50
N ILE A 246 -24.02 -1.07 1.98
CA ILE A 246 -23.34 -1.08 3.28
C ILE A 246 -22.19 -0.06 3.30
N GLY A 247 -21.37 -0.03 2.24
CA GLY A 247 -20.27 0.91 2.09
C GLY A 247 -20.76 2.36 2.05
N GLU A 248 -21.90 2.62 1.42
CA GLU A 248 -22.51 3.94 1.45
C GLU A 248 -22.99 4.35 2.85
N ASP A 249 -23.67 3.48 3.60
CA ASP A 249 -24.08 3.78 4.99
C ASP A 249 -22.88 4.09 5.89
N SER A 250 -21.79 3.31 5.75
CA SER A 250 -20.52 3.58 6.43
C SER A 250 -19.97 4.96 6.08
N ASN A 251 -19.81 5.26 4.79
CA ASN A 251 -19.19 6.50 4.33
C ASN A 251 -20.04 7.74 4.63
N VAL A 252 -21.37 7.62 4.60
CA VAL A 252 -22.29 8.70 5.03
C VAL A 252 -22.11 9.02 6.51
N ARG A 253 -22.05 8.00 7.38
CA ARG A 253 -21.82 8.20 8.82
C ARG A 253 -20.44 8.81 9.09
N TYR A 254 -19.42 8.31 8.40
CA TYR A 254 -18.06 8.83 8.50
C TYR A 254 -17.99 10.31 8.09
N VAL A 255 -18.53 10.66 6.91
CA VAL A 255 -18.60 12.05 6.42
C VAL A 255 -19.38 12.93 7.39
N ALA A 256 -20.52 12.47 7.91
CA ALA A 256 -21.30 13.25 8.86
C ALA A 256 -20.48 13.55 10.14
N MET A 257 -19.81 12.54 10.70
CA MET A 257 -18.96 12.68 11.87
C MET A 257 -17.75 13.60 11.62
N THR A 258 -17.01 13.44 10.51
CA THR A 258 -15.83 14.28 10.22
C THR A 258 -16.20 15.73 9.93
N CYS A 259 -17.38 15.98 9.35
CA CYS A 259 -17.90 17.33 9.14
C CYS A 259 -18.23 18.07 10.44
N ASP A 260 -18.48 17.35 11.54
CA ASP A 260 -18.83 17.92 12.85
C ASP A 260 -18.60 16.89 13.98
N THR A 261 -17.36 16.82 14.45
CA THR A 261 -16.90 15.90 15.50
C THR A 261 -17.40 16.28 16.90
N LYS A 262 -18.05 17.44 17.05
CA LYS A 262 -18.67 17.87 18.32
C LYS A 262 -20.10 17.37 18.46
N ASP A 263 -20.73 17.00 17.35
CA ASP A 263 -22.05 16.39 17.36
C ASP A 263 -21.95 14.94 17.87
N LYS A 264 -22.42 14.76 19.12
CA LYS A 264 -22.44 13.46 19.77
C LYS A 264 -23.29 12.44 18.98
N ALA A 265 -24.40 12.86 18.36
CA ALA A 265 -25.27 11.94 17.63
C ALA A 265 -24.59 11.41 16.36
N LYS A 266 -23.86 12.26 15.63
CA LYS A 266 -23.08 11.82 14.45
C LYS A 266 -21.93 10.89 14.85
N THR A 267 -21.25 11.23 15.94
CA THR A 267 -20.16 10.41 16.50
C THR A 267 -20.67 9.04 16.95
N ASP A 268 -21.77 9.01 17.73
CA ASP A 268 -22.39 7.77 18.19
C ASP A 268 -22.89 6.92 17.01
N ALA A 269 -23.42 7.54 15.95
CA ALA A 269 -23.89 6.84 14.76
C ALA A 269 -22.76 6.14 13.98
N TYR A 270 -21.59 6.78 13.85
CA TYR A 270 -20.40 6.16 13.27
C TYR A 270 -19.84 5.06 14.18
N LEU A 271 -19.74 5.31 15.49
CA LEU A 271 -19.29 4.32 16.47
C LEU A 271 -20.20 3.10 16.54
N TYR A 272 -21.50 3.26 16.37
CA TYR A 272 -22.43 2.14 16.26
C TYR A 272 -22.09 1.25 15.06
N PHE A 273 -21.81 1.84 13.89
CA PHE A 273 -21.37 1.06 12.73
C PHE A 273 -20.11 0.26 13.05
N VAL A 274 -19.10 0.90 13.64
CA VAL A 274 -17.81 0.26 13.98
C VAL A 274 -17.97 -0.84 15.02
N ARG A 275 -18.80 -0.65 16.06
CA ARG A 275 -18.90 -1.58 17.19
C ARG A 275 -19.90 -2.70 16.99
N GLU A 276 -21.00 -2.42 16.29
CA GLU A 276 -22.14 -3.33 16.21
C GLU A 276 -22.30 -3.94 14.81
N LEU A 277 -22.04 -3.18 13.74
CA LEU A 277 -22.21 -3.66 12.37
C LEU A 277 -20.94 -4.31 11.81
N ALA A 278 -19.80 -3.60 11.84
CA ALA A 278 -18.56 -4.05 11.23
C ALA A 278 -18.10 -5.45 11.67
N PRO A 279 -18.22 -5.85 12.96
CA PRO A 279 -17.90 -7.23 13.37
C PRO A 279 -18.75 -8.29 12.66
N LYS A 280 -20.06 -8.06 12.54
CA LYS A 280 -20.98 -8.98 11.85
C LYS A 280 -20.76 -9.00 10.34
N LEU A 281 -20.48 -7.84 9.76
CA LEU A 281 -20.15 -7.73 8.34
C LEU A 281 -18.87 -8.49 8.00
N SER A 282 -17.85 -8.43 8.86
CA SER A 282 -16.61 -9.21 8.70
C SER A 282 -16.86 -10.72 8.71
N GLU A 283 -17.67 -11.23 9.65
CA GLU A 283 -18.08 -12.65 9.69
C GLU A 283 -18.80 -13.06 8.39
N TRP A 284 -19.75 -12.25 7.92
CA TRP A 284 -20.55 -12.55 6.74
C TRP A 284 -19.78 -12.44 5.43
N ASP A 285 -18.92 -11.44 5.30
CA ASP A 285 -18.03 -11.26 4.16
C ASP A 285 -17.13 -12.50 3.95
N ASN A 286 -16.55 -13.03 5.03
CA ASN A 286 -15.78 -14.28 4.94
C ASN A 286 -16.64 -15.48 4.50
N LEU A 287 -17.89 -15.60 4.96
CA LEU A 287 -18.80 -16.66 4.51
C LEU A 287 -19.17 -16.51 3.03
N ILE A 288 -19.40 -15.28 2.57
CA ILE A 288 -19.68 -14.96 1.17
C ILE A 288 -18.47 -15.33 0.31
N LYS A 289 -17.26 -14.91 0.70
CA LYS A 289 -16.02 -15.26 0.00
C LYS A 289 -15.81 -16.78 -0.06
N LYS A 290 -16.06 -17.52 1.03
CA LYS A 290 -15.99 -18.99 1.03
C LYS A 290 -17.00 -19.62 0.09
N LYS A 291 -18.25 -19.14 0.07
CA LYS A 291 -19.27 -19.62 -0.87
C LYS A 291 -18.85 -19.42 -2.34
N TYR A 292 -18.24 -18.29 -2.65
CA TYR A 292 -17.66 -18.05 -3.98
C TYR A 292 -16.59 -19.11 -4.30
N TYR A 293 -15.67 -19.36 -3.36
CA TYR A 293 -14.60 -20.33 -3.52
C TYR A 293 -15.08 -21.78 -3.65
N ASP A 294 -16.13 -22.14 -2.92
CA ASP A 294 -16.75 -23.47 -2.94
C ASP A 294 -17.62 -23.71 -4.18
N SER A 295 -17.91 -22.67 -4.98
CA SER A 295 -18.72 -22.78 -6.18
C SER A 295 -18.01 -23.64 -7.24
N PRO A 296 -18.64 -24.71 -7.77
CA PRO A 296 -18.05 -25.53 -8.83
C PRO A 296 -17.92 -24.77 -10.16
N HIS A 297 -18.55 -23.60 -10.27
CA HIS A 297 -18.53 -22.77 -11.48
C HIS A 297 -17.43 -21.70 -11.44
N LYS A 298 -16.73 -21.50 -10.32
CA LYS A 298 -15.67 -20.48 -10.17
C LYS A 298 -14.60 -20.59 -11.24
N ASN A 299 -14.12 -21.81 -11.49
CA ASN A 299 -13.05 -22.07 -12.46
C ASN A 299 -13.49 -21.94 -13.93
N ASN A 300 -14.79 -21.73 -14.18
CA ASN A 300 -15.32 -21.45 -15.51
C ASN A 300 -15.44 -19.94 -15.79
N LEU A 301 -15.19 -19.08 -14.79
CA LEU A 301 -15.16 -17.63 -14.97
C LEU A 301 -14.00 -17.23 -15.89
N ASP A 302 -14.19 -16.14 -16.62
CA ASP A 302 -13.17 -15.60 -17.53
C ASP A 302 -11.97 -15.08 -16.72
N PHE A 303 -10.81 -15.72 -16.89
CA PHE A 303 -9.59 -15.41 -16.13
C PHE A 303 -9.23 -13.92 -16.19
N PHE A 304 -9.31 -13.29 -17.37
CA PHE A 304 -8.93 -11.89 -17.54
C PHE A 304 -9.90 -10.91 -16.85
N GLN A 305 -11.14 -11.32 -16.62
CA GLN A 305 -12.13 -10.52 -15.92
C GLN A 305 -12.15 -10.78 -14.41
N TYR A 306 -11.77 -11.96 -13.94
CA TYR A 306 -12.00 -12.39 -12.56
C TYR A 306 -10.74 -12.77 -11.76
N ASP A 307 -9.54 -12.87 -12.35
CA ASP A 307 -8.30 -13.21 -11.62
C ASP A 307 -8.04 -12.25 -10.44
N ARG A 308 -8.28 -10.96 -10.64
CA ARG A 308 -8.10 -9.98 -9.57
C ARG A 308 -9.12 -10.17 -8.44
N LEU A 309 -10.38 -10.45 -8.76
CA LEU A 309 -11.39 -10.74 -7.75
C LEU A 309 -11.06 -12.03 -6.99
N ASP A 310 -10.61 -13.07 -7.70
CA ASP A 310 -10.09 -14.30 -7.10
C ASP A 310 -9.02 -13.97 -6.05
N ARG A 311 -8.02 -13.16 -6.40
CA ARG A 311 -6.97 -12.75 -5.46
C ARG A 311 -7.52 -11.96 -4.26
N ILE A 312 -8.46 -11.04 -4.47
CA ILE A 312 -9.11 -10.28 -3.39
C ILE A 312 -9.81 -11.22 -2.41
N PHE A 313 -10.62 -12.15 -2.92
CA PHE A 313 -11.42 -13.04 -2.09
C PHE A 313 -10.55 -14.07 -1.37
N SER A 314 -9.55 -14.66 -2.04
CA SER A 314 -8.62 -15.60 -1.37
C SER A 314 -7.82 -14.92 -0.29
N THR A 315 -7.28 -13.73 -0.57
CA THR A 315 -6.52 -12.97 0.43
C THR A 315 -7.40 -12.66 1.63
N GLY A 316 -8.66 -12.26 1.41
CA GLY A 316 -9.64 -12.06 2.48
C GLY A 316 -9.88 -13.31 3.33
N ILE A 317 -10.03 -14.49 2.70
CA ILE A 317 -10.20 -15.76 3.43
C ILE A 317 -8.93 -16.11 4.22
N GLU A 318 -7.76 -15.98 3.61
CA GLU A 318 -6.47 -16.30 4.23
C GLU A 318 -6.14 -15.37 5.41
N LEU A 319 -6.65 -14.13 5.39
CA LEU A 319 -6.44 -13.13 6.43
C LEU A 319 -7.61 -13.02 7.41
N PHE A 320 -8.62 -13.88 7.32
CA PHE A 320 -9.74 -13.89 8.24
C PHE A 320 -9.53 -14.87 9.39
N THR A 321 -9.73 -14.37 10.62
CA THR A 321 -9.87 -15.19 11.83
C THR A 321 -10.79 -14.48 12.82
N GLU A 322 -11.73 -15.21 13.41
CA GLU A 322 -12.67 -14.64 14.41
C GLU A 322 -11.93 -14.02 15.60
N LYS A 323 -10.71 -14.52 15.91
CA LYS A 323 -9.86 -13.97 16.96
C LYS A 323 -9.49 -12.50 16.75
N ASN A 324 -9.42 -12.05 15.50
CA ASN A 324 -9.01 -10.69 15.16
C ASN A 324 -10.16 -9.70 15.16
N ILE A 325 -11.42 -10.14 15.16
CA ILE A 325 -12.58 -9.24 15.17
C ILE A 325 -12.56 -8.28 16.38
N PRO A 326 -12.31 -8.73 17.64
CA PRO A 326 -12.17 -7.81 18.76
C PRO A 326 -10.92 -6.91 18.66
N LEU A 327 -9.88 -7.35 17.96
CA LEU A 327 -8.66 -6.57 17.76
C LEU A 327 -8.88 -5.44 16.75
N ASP A 328 -9.66 -5.66 15.69
CA ASP A 328 -10.07 -4.61 14.74
C ASP A 328 -10.82 -3.48 15.46
N VAL A 329 -11.78 -3.83 16.33
CA VAL A 329 -12.51 -2.85 17.16
C VAL A 329 -11.53 -2.09 18.06
N ARG A 330 -10.62 -2.80 18.73
CA ARG A 330 -9.60 -2.19 19.60
C ARG A 330 -8.69 -1.22 18.82
N LEU A 331 -8.22 -1.61 17.63
CA LEU A 331 -7.38 -0.76 16.78
C LEU A 331 -8.15 0.49 16.33
N ALA A 332 -9.44 0.36 15.97
CA ALA A 332 -10.27 1.51 15.63
C ALA A 332 -10.44 2.49 16.81
N GLU A 333 -10.67 1.98 18.02
CA GLU A 333 -10.76 2.81 19.23
C GLU A 333 -9.42 3.47 19.59
N GLN A 334 -8.30 2.75 19.45
CA GLN A 334 -6.97 3.30 19.64
C GLN A 334 -6.66 4.41 18.64
N SER A 335 -7.03 4.24 17.36
CA SER A 335 -6.91 5.28 16.34
C SER A 335 -7.73 6.52 16.68
N GLN A 336 -8.96 6.36 17.20
CA GLN A 336 -9.75 7.49 17.67
C GLN A 336 -9.13 8.20 18.87
N GLU A 337 -8.51 7.49 19.81
CA GLU A 337 -7.81 8.13 20.92
C GLU A 337 -6.61 8.95 20.44
N TYR A 338 -5.87 8.47 19.42
CA TYR A 338 -4.83 9.26 18.76
C TYR A 338 -5.41 10.55 18.14
N GLN A 339 -6.51 10.44 17.38
CA GLN A 339 -7.19 11.59 16.77
C GLN A 339 -7.67 12.60 17.81
N LYS A 340 -8.17 12.12 18.96
CA LYS A 340 -8.63 12.95 20.06
C LYS A 340 -7.48 13.69 20.76
N ILE A 341 -6.37 13.01 21.05
CA ILE A 341 -5.17 13.63 21.64
C ILE A 341 -4.64 14.73 20.71
N THR A 342 -4.43 14.39 19.44
CA THR A 342 -3.84 15.31 18.45
C THR A 342 -4.80 16.42 18.02
N GLY A 343 -6.10 16.15 17.94
CA GLY A 343 -7.15 17.14 17.66
C GLY A 343 -7.33 18.16 18.78
N ALA A 344 -6.98 17.83 20.03
CA ALA A 344 -7.02 18.75 21.16
C ALA A 344 -5.85 19.75 21.19
N TRP A 345 -4.88 19.60 20.28
CA TRP A 345 -3.70 20.44 20.23
C TRP A 345 -4.02 21.88 19.85
N THR A 346 -3.85 22.76 20.83
CA THR A 346 -3.98 24.20 20.68
C THR A 346 -2.86 24.90 21.45
N VAL A 347 -2.49 26.09 20.97
CA VAL A 347 -1.42 26.92 21.54
C VAL A 347 -1.98 28.32 21.78
N ASP A 348 -1.73 28.88 22.96
CA ASP A 348 -1.92 30.31 23.20
C ASP A 348 -0.75 31.08 22.59
N PHE A 349 -0.98 31.77 21.48
CA PHE A 349 0.04 32.49 20.73
C PHE A 349 -0.41 33.92 20.45
N ASP A 350 0.42 34.90 20.80
CA ASP A 350 0.14 36.34 20.69
C ASP A 350 -1.27 36.74 21.20
N GLY A 351 -1.71 36.15 22.32
CA GLY A 351 -3.00 36.45 22.98
C GLY A 351 -4.22 35.75 22.39
N LYS A 352 -4.04 34.83 21.44
CA LYS A 352 -5.11 34.04 20.82
C LYS A 352 -4.86 32.55 20.99
N LYS A 353 -5.92 31.79 21.23
CA LYS A 353 -5.89 30.33 21.17
C LYS A 353 -5.96 29.88 19.71
N GLN A 354 -4.94 29.19 19.24
CA GLN A 354 -4.82 28.76 17.84
C GLN A 354 -4.62 27.24 17.74
N THR A 355 -5.21 26.62 16.71
CA THR A 355 -5.00 25.20 16.38
C THR A 355 -3.65 24.99 15.69
N MET A 356 -3.17 23.75 15.62
CA MET A 356 -1.92 23.43 14.92
C MET A 356 -1.92 23.87 13.43
N PRO A 357 -2.99 23.68 12.63
CA PRO A 357 -3.08 24.23 11.27
C PRO A 357 -3.07 25.77 11.22
N GLN A 358 -3.64 26.45 12.21
CA GLN A 358 -3.54 27.91 12.27
C GLN A 358 -2.12 28.37 12.60
N MET A 359 -1.42 27.61 13.46
CA MET A 359 -0.03 27.88 13.83
C MET A 359 0.94 27.73 12.65
N SER A 360 0.66 26.87 11.66
CA SER A 360 1.53 26.68 10.49
C SER A 360 1.68 27.95 9.65
N ARG A 361 0.66 28.83 9.62
CA ARG A 361 0.73 30.13 8.93
C ARG A 361 1.84 31.02 9.47
N HIS A 362 2.12 30.93 10.77
CA HIS A 362 3.21 31.71 11.37
C HIS A 362 4.59 31.23 10.92
N LEU A 363 4.73 29.99 10.43
CA LEU A 363 5.98 29.49 9.85
C LEU A 363 6.24 30.00 8.43
N LEU A 364 5.26 30.63 7.80
CA LEU A 364 5.39 31.24 6.47
C LEU A 364 5.81 32.71 6.52
N LEU A 365 5.76 33.34 7.70
CA LEU A 365 6.00 34.77 7.87
C LEU A 365 7.49 35.13 7.74
N ALA A 366 7.77 36.31 7.18
CA ALA A 366 9.14 36.78 6.96
C ALA A 366 9.94 36.97 8.27
N ASP A 367 9.28 37.35 9.37
CA ASP A 367 9.92 37.51 10.68
C ASP A 367 10.38 36.15 11.25
N ARG A 368 11.70 35.96 11.25
CA ARG A 368 12.34 34.75 11.76
C ARG A 368 12.10 34.51 13.25
N ALA A 369 12.07 35.55 14.07
CA ALA A 369 11.81 35.42 15.50
C ALA A 369 10.37 34.94 15.74
N GLN A 370 9.42 35.42 14.93
CA GLN A 370 8.04 34.94 15.00
C GLN A 370 7.94 33.46 14.60
N ARG A 371 8.62 33.03 13.53
CA ARG A 371 8.68 31.61 13.13
C ARG A 371 9.28 30.72 14.22
N GLU A 372 10.39 31.15 14.82
CA GLU A 372 11.04 30.43 15.90
C GLU A 372 10.11 30.28 17.12
N ARG A 373 9.44 31.36 17.55
CA ARG A 373 8.45 31.29 18.65
C ARG A 373 7.30 30.34 18.31
N ALA A 374 6.76 30.40 17.09
CA ALA A 374 5.65 29.55 16.65
C ALA A 374 6.06 28.07 16.61
N TRP A 375 7.24 27.77 16.06
CA TRP A 375 7.77 26.41 16.00
C TRP A 375 8.06 25.84 17.40
N ASN A 376 8.65 26.63 18.28
CA ASN A 376 8.91 26.22 19.66
C ASN A 376 7.62 26.00 20.44
N ALA A 377 6.62 26.87 20.28
CA ALA A 377 5.34 26.74 20.99
C ALA A 377 4.56 25.49 20.55
N THR A 378 4.48 25.22 19.24
CA THR A 378 3.84 24.01 18.70
C THR A 378 4.61 22.74 19.07
N THR A 379 5.93 22.79 19.07
CA THR A 379 6.78 21.66 19.51
C THR A 379 6.58 21.38 20.99
N LYS A 380 6.62 22.40 21.85
CA LYS A 380 6.36 22.25 23.28
C LYS A 380 5.00 21.61 23.53
N ARG A 381 3.94 22.10 22.89
CA ARG A 381 2.59 21.53 23.05
C ARG A 381 2.55 20.05 22.65
N ARG A 382 3.19 19.66 21.55
CA ARG A 382 3.27 18.23 21.15
C ARG A 382 4.01 17.39 22.19
N LEU A 383 5.11 17.91 22.73
CA LEU A 383 5.93 17.21 23.74
C LEU A 383 5.20 16.97 25.07
N GLU A 384 4.20 17.80 25.41
CA GLU A 384 3.35 17.58 26.59
C GLU A 384 2.56 16.26 26.50
N ASP A 385 2.17 15.83 25.29
CA ASP A 385 1.43 14.58 25.06
C ASP A 385 2.32 13.41 24.61
N ALA A 386 3.64 13.61 24.46
CA ALA A 386 4.55 12.57 24.02
C ALA A 386 4.48 11.29 24.89
N PRO A 387 4.41 11.35 26.24
CA PRO A 387 4.24 10.15 27.06
C PRO A 387 2.92 9.40 26.79
N ALA A 388 1.83 10.12 26.54
CA ALA A 388 0.53 9.52 26.25
C ALA A 388 0.54 8.84 24.87
N LEU A 389 1.15 9.48 23.88
CA LEU A 389 1.28 8.93 22.53
C LEU A 389 2.23 7.72 22.48
N GLU A 390 3.33 7.72 23.22
CA GLU A 390 4.19 6.53 23.38
C GLU A 390 3.41 5.36 24.02
N GLY A 391 2.65 5.63 25.08
CA GLY A 391 1.80 4.62 25.73
C GLY A 391 0.76 4.03 24.79
N LEU A 392 0.03 4.90 24.07
CA LEU A 392 -0.95 4.48 23.07
C LEU A 392 -0.31 3.65 21.95
N PHE A 393 0.85 4.08 21.45
CA PHE A 393 1.54 3.33 20.39
C PHE A 393 2.03 1.97 20.88
N ASN A 394 2.50 1.86 22.12
CA ASN A 394 2.89 0.58 22.72
C ASN A 394 1.69 -0.40 22.75
N ASP A 395 0.50 0.09 23.08
CA ASP A 395 -0.70 -0.73 23.09
C ASP A 395 -1.15 -1.08 21.66
N MET A 396 -1.00 -0.18 20.69
CA MET A 396 -1.23 -0.49 19.28
C MET A 396 -0.26 -1.57 18.77
N LEU A 397 1.02 -1.49 19.12
CA LEU A 397 2.03 -2.46 18.70
C LEU A 397 1.71 -3.86 19.21
N LYS A 398 1.32 -3.99 20.48
CA LYS A 398 0.88 -5.28 21.05
C LYS A 398 -0.33 -5.83 20.31
N THR A 399 -1.36 -5.01 20.09
CA THR A 399 -2.56 -5.43 19.36
C THR A 399 -2.22 -5.87 17.94
N ARG A 400 -1.35 -5.14 17.23
CA ARG A 400 -0.88 -5.48 15.87
C ARG A 400 -0.03 -6.75 15.84
N HIS A 401 0.82 -6.96 16.84
CA HIS A 401 1.60 -8.19 16.95
C HIS A 401 0.67 -9.39 17.15
N GLU A 402 -0.25 -9.32 18.12
CA GLU A 402 -1.28 -10.35 18.36
C GLU A 402 -2.12 -10.62 17.10
N TYR A 403 -2.46 -9.57 16.35
CA TYR A 403 -3.19 -9.67 15.09
C TYR A 403 -2.47 -10.55 14.06
N ALA A 404 -1.16 -10.33 13.87
CA ALA A 404 -0.35 -11.10 12.93
C ALA A 404 -0.14 -12.54 13.41
N GLU A 405 0.11 -12.75 14.70
CA GLU A 405 0.28 -14.08 15.30
C GLU A 405 -0.98 -14.94 15.14
N ASN A 406 -2.17 -14.36 15.34
CA ASN A 406 -3.45 -15.05 15.14
C ASN A 406 -3.66 -15.56 13.71
N LEU A 407 -2.97 -14.96 12.74
CA LEU A 407 -2.95 -15.34 11.32
C LEU A 407 -1.78 -16.26 10.95
N GLY A 408 -0.90 -16.60 11.91
CA GLY A 408 0.31 -17.38 11.67
C GLY A 408 1.35 -16.64 10.83
N LEU A 409 1.30 -15.30 10.80
CA LEU A 409 2.26 -14.47 10.10
C LEU A 409 3.42 -14.09 11.03
N LYS A 410 4.60 -13.88 10.45
CA LYS A 410 5.82 -13.57 11.20
C LYS A 410 5.69 -12.27 12.00
N ASP A 411 5.14 -11.25 11.36
CA ASP A 411 4.97 -9.92 11.94
C ASP A 411 3.86 -9.14 11.21
N TYR A 412 3.57 -7.94 11.72
CA TYR A 412 2.52 -7.09 11.16
C TYR A 412 2.89 -6.43 9.82
N ARG A 413 4.18 -6.40 9.47
CA ARG A 413 4.62 -5.95 8.13
C ARG A 413 4.19 -6.98 7.09
N ASP A 414 4.43 -8.25 7.34
CA ASP A 414 4.01 -9.33 6.44
C ASP A 414 2.48 -9.36 6.28
N TYR A 415 1.73 -9.13 7.36
CA TYR A 415 0.28 -8.89 7.29
C TYR A 415 -0.07 -7.70 6.39
N SER A 416 0.56 -6.54 6.61
CA SER A 416 0.22 -5.32 5.89
C SER A 416 0.49 -5.43 4.39
N PHE A 417 1.63 -6.04 3.99
CA PHE A 417 1.96 -6.27 2.58
C PHE A 417 0.97 -7.23 1.92
N LYS A 418 0.59 -8.31 2.61
CA LYS A 418 -0.39 -9.28 2.11
C LYS A 418 -1.80 -8.68 2.02
N ALA A 419 -2.26 -7.97 3.05
CA ALA A 419 -3.57 -7.33 3.11
C ALA A 419 -3.76 -6.26 2.00
N LYS A 420 -2.68 -5.54 1.68
CA LYS A 420 -2.65 -4.54 0.60
C LYS A 420 -2.45 -5.16 -0.80
N MET A 421 -2.23 -6.47 -0.89
CA MET A 421 -1.96 -7.21 -2.14
C MET A 421 -0.83 -6.58 -2.96
N ARG A 422 0.27 -6.23 -2.31
CA ARG A 422 1.42 -5.61 -2.98
C ARG A 422 2.07 -6.59 -3.94
N ASP A 423 2.38 -6.12 -5.14
CA ASP A 423 3.17 -6.82 -6.16
C ASP A 423 4.65 -6.40 -6.12
N TYR A 424 5.08 -5.85 -4.98
CA TYR A 424 6.45 -5.50 -4.63
C TYR A 424 6.73 -5.88 -3.17
N SER A 425 7.98 -6.20 -2.90
CA SER A 425 8.48 -6.75 -1.65
C SER A 425 8.94 -5.68 -0.66
N PRO A 426 9.06 -6.02 0.64
CA PRO A 426 9.76 -5.18 1.60
C PRO A 426 11.16 -4.77 1.16
N ASP A 427 11.90 -5.65 0.48
CA ASP A 427 13.27 -5.38 0.02
C ASP A 427 13.27 -4.35 -1.11
N GLU A 428 12.32 -4.41 -2.05
CA GLU A 428 12.13 -3.37 -3.07
C GLU A 428 11.84 -1.99 -2.41
N CYS A 429 11.10 -1.92 -1.29
CA CYS A 429 10.93 -0.67 -0.54
C CYS A 429 12.25 -0.17 0.06
N LEU A 430 13.06 -1.07 0.63
CA LEU A 430 14.37 -0.71 1.18
C LEU A 430 15.36 -0.25 0.08
N GLU A 431 15.34 -0.88 -1.08
CA GLU A 431 16.08 -0.42 -2.25
C GLU A 431 15.60 0.97 -2.71
N PHE A 432 14.29 1.21 -2.68
CA PHE A 432 13.74 2.52 -3.00
C PHE A 432 14.23 3.60 -2.02
N HIS A 433 14.33 3.28 -0.72
CA HIS A 433 14.93 4.18 0.28
C HIS A 433 16.39 4.51 -0.03
N ASP A 434 17.18 3.52 -0.46
CA ASP A 434 18.58 3.72 -0.88
C ASP A 434 18.66 4.64 -2.12
N SER A 435 17.78 4.43 -3.09
CA SER A 435 17.69 5.28 -4.29
C SER A 435 17.30 6.72 -3.92
N ILE A 436 16.33 6.91 -3.01
CA ILE A 436 15.92 8.24 -2.51
C ILE A 436 17.09 8.94 -1.80
N GLU A 437 17.83 8.23 -0.95
CA GLU A 437 19.00 8.77 -0.27
C GLU A 437 20.08 9.24 -1.26
N LYS A 438 20.32 8.47 -2.33
CA LYS A 438 21.41 8.75 -3.28
C LYS A 438 21.02 9.76 -4.36
N ALA A 439 19.78 9.77 -4.82
CA ALA A 439 19.33 10.63 -5.92
C ALA A 439 18.61 11.91 -5.43
N VAL A 440 17.76 11.81 -4.41
CA VAL A 440 16.86 12.91 -4.02
C VAL A 440 17.44 13.78 -2.91
N VAL A 441 18.02 13.19 -1.87
CA VAL A 441 18.60 13.94 -0.74
C VAL A 441 19.68 14.96 -1.19
N PRO A 442 20.57 14.67 -2.15
CA PRO A 442 21.51 15.67 -2.65
C PRO A 442 20.83 16.89 -3.29
N VAL A 443 19.73 16.68 -4.03
CA VAL A 443 18.95 17.77 -4.62
C VAL A 443 18.26 18.58 -3.52
N LEU A 444 17.67 17.92 -2.52
CA LEU A 444 17.09 18.61 -1.37
C LEU A 444 18.14 19.45 -0.62
N ARG A 445 19.36 18.95 -0.45
CA ARG A 445 20.48 19.72 0.15
C ARG A 445 20.85 20.94 -0.68
N LYS A 446 20.86 20.86 -2.02
CA LYS A 446 21.08 22.02 -2.88
C LYS A 446 19.98 23.07 -2.69
N ILE A 447 18.71 22.64 -2.62
CA ILE A 447 17.56 23.53 -2.35
C ILE A 447 17.73 24.23 -0.99
N MET A 448 18.05 23.46 0.05
CA MET A 448 18.29 24.01 1.39
C MET A 448 19.49 24.97 1.43
N GLU A 449 20.58 24.68 0.70
CA GLU A 449 21.73 25.59 0.62
C GLU A 449 21.40 26.89 -0.13
N LYS A 450 20.64 26.81 -1.23
CA LYS A 450 20.14 28.00 -1.94
C LYS A 450 19.28 28.86 -1.02
N ARG A 451 18.37 28.24 -0.28
CA ARG A 451 17.52 28.89 0.73
C ARG A 451 18.35 29.55 1.83
N ARG A 452 19.33 28.84 2.39
CA ARG A 452 20.30 29.37 3.38
C ARG A 452 20.98 30.64 2.87
N SER A 453 21.51 30.57 1.64
CA SER A 453 22.23 31.68 1.01
C SER A 453 21.32 32.88 0.75
N GLN A 454 20.10 32.66 0.23
CA GLN A 454 19.13 33.71 -0.03
C GLN A 454 18.67 34.43 1.24
N MET A 455 18.51 33.68 2.34
CA MET A 455 18.12 34.22 3.64
C MET A 455 19.31 34.86 4.40
N GLY A 456 20.54 34.73 3.91
CA GLY A 456 21.74 35.25 4.57
C GLY A 456 22.04 34.60 5.93
N LEU A 457 21.64 33.34 6.13
CA LEU A 457 21.82 32.62 7.40
C LEU A 457 23.10 31.79 7.41
N GLU A 458 23.75 31.65 8.56
CA GLU A 458 24.90 30.73 8.68
C GLU A 458 24.46 29.26 8.58
N LYS A 459 23.32 28.93 9.19
CA LYS A 459 22.70 27.60 9.17
C LYS A 459 21.18 27.72 9.13
N LEU A 460 20.52 26.80 8.43
CA LEU A 460 19.07 26.68 8.46
C LEU A 460 18.62 25.91 9.69
N ARG A 461 17.56 26.37 10.33
CA ARG A 461 16.88 25.68 11.43
C ARG A 461 15.52 25.15 10.98
N PRO A 462 14.87 24.25 11.74
CA PRO A 462 13.58 23.67 11.35
C PRO A 462 12.46 24.68 11.06
N TRP A 463 12.54 25.91 11.60
CA TRP A 463 11.58 26.99 11.35
C TRP A 463 11.95 27.90 10.17
N ASP A 464 13.02 27.59 9.44
CA ASP A 464 13.46 28.33 8.25
C ASP A 464 13.08 27.62 6.94
N THR A 465 12.46 26.43 7.00
CA THR A 465 12.24 25.57 5.82
C THR A 465 10.96 25.87 5.05
N SER A 466 9.97 26.54 5.64
CA SER A 466 8.66 26.81 5.01
C SER A 466 8.46 28.25 4.52
N VAL A 467 9.27 29.19 4.98
CA VAL A 467 9.15 30.63 4.63
C VAL A 467 9.60 30.91 3.19
N ASP A 468 9.17 32.01 2.58
CA ASP A 468 9.82 32.49 1.36
C ASP A 468 11.28 32.90 1.66
N PRO A 469 12.29 32.32 0.97
CA PRO A 469 13.69 32.64 1.24
C PRO A 469 14.10 34.07 0.89
N LEU A 470 13.30 34.80 0.12
CA LEU A 470 13.50 36.20 -0.24
C LEU A 470 12.75 37.16 0.72
N GLY A 471 12.09 36.64 1.75
CA GLY A 471 11.39 37.43 2.77
C GLY A 471 10.10 38.09 2.28
N ARG A 472 9.49 37.57 1.21
CA ARG A 472 8.20 38.05 0.71
C ARG A 472 7.05 37.52 1.57
N GLU A 473 5.95 38.26 1.62
CA GLU A 473 4.73 37.84 2.34
C GLU A 473 4.18 36.50 1.81
N PRO A 474 3.52 35.68 2.64
CA PRO A 474 2.93 34.40 2.22
C PRO A 474 1.98 34.55 1.02
N LEU A 475 1.92 33.52 0.18
CA LEU A 475 0.96 33.48 -0.93
C LEU A 475 -0.48 33.28 -0.41
N GLU A 476 -1.38 34.16 -0.83
CA GLU A 476 -2.81 34.14 -0.50
C GLU A 476 -3.65 33.98 -1.79
N PRO A 477 -3.88 32.74 -2.28
CA PRO A 477 -4.55 32.51 -3.57
C PRO A 477 -6.03 32.93 -3.59
N PHE A 478 -6.70 32.90 -2.44
CA PHE A 478 -8.12 33.22 -2.34
C PHE A 478 -8.49 33.66 -0.93
N LYS A 479 -9.61 34.40 -0.84
CA LYS A 479 -10.22 34.80 0.44
C LYS A 479 -11.50 34.02 0.75
N GLU A 480 -12.25 33.65 -0.29
CA GLU A 480 -13.50 32.89 -0.20
C GLU A 480 -13.30 31.52 -0.82
N VAL A 481 -13.81 30.48 -0.16
CA VAL A 481 -13.71 29.08 -0.61
C VAL A 481 -14.38 28.85 -1.98
N SER A 482 -15.39 29.65 -2.33
CA SER A 482 -15.98 29.64 -3.68
C SER A 482 -14.94 29.91 -4.78
N LYS A 483 -14.00 30.84 -4.53
CA LYS A 483 -12.92 31.16 -5.47
C LYS A 483 -11.88 30.06 -5.58
N LEU A 484 -11.63 29.32 -4.49
CA LEU A 484 -10.81 28.11 -4.54
C LEU A 484 -11.43 27.08 -5.50
N ARG A 485 -12.71 26.73 -5.32
CA ARG A 485 -13.40 25.77 -6.18
C ARG A 485 -13.43 26.22 -7.63
N ASP A 486 -13.85 27.45 -7.89
CA ASP A 486 -13.99 27.97 -9.25
C ASP A 486 -12.62 28.07 -9.95
N GLY A 487 -11.57 28.47 -9.23
CA GLY A 487 -10.20 28.54 -9.75
C GLY A 487 -9.62 27.16 -10.06
N VAL A 488 -9.80 26.18 -9.17
CA VAL A 488 -9.37 24.79 -9.44
C VAL A 488 -10.15 24.18 -10.60
N GLY A 489 -11.46 24.43 -10.69
CA GLY A 489 -12.27 24.03 -11.85
C GLY A 489 -11.75 24.64 -13.16
N LEU A 490 -11.32 25.91 -13.14
CA LEU A 490 -10.69 26.54 -14.29
C LEU A 490 -9.33 25.91 -14.62
N ILE A 491 -8.52 25.58 -13.63
CA ILE A 491 -7.24 24.85 -13.84
C ILE A 491 -7.50 23.50 -14.51
N PHE A 492 -8.45 22.70 -14.01
CA PHE A 492 -8.79 21.42 -14.63
C PHE A 492 -9.25 21.60 -16.07
N ASN A 493 -10.11 22.57 -16.35
CA ASN A 493 -10.52 22.89 -17.72
C ASN A 493 -9.36 23.37 -18.63
N LYS A 494 -8.29 23.95 -18.06
CA LYS A 494 -7.09 24.34 -18.79
C LYS A 494 -6.11 23.20 -19.02
N ILE A 495 -6.11 22.19 -18.13
CA ILE A 495 -5.39 20.93 -18.34
C ILE A 495 -6.08 20.16 -19.47
N ASP A 496 -7.38 19.89 -19.32
CA ASP A 496 -8.22 19.17 -20.28
C ASP A 496 -9.72 19.38 -19.94
N THR A 497 -10.55 19.65 -20.94
CA THR A 497 -11.97 19.95 -20.73
C THR A 497 -12.73 18.81 -20.05
N ARG A 498 -12.34 17.55 -20.30
CA ARG A 498 -12.97 16.37 -19.66
C ARG A 498 -12.79 16.39 -18.14
N LEU A 499 -11.62 16.83 -17.66
CA LEU A 499 -11.35 16.96 -16.23
C LEU A 499 -12.17 18.10 -15.61
N GLY A 500 -12.29 19.23 -16.33
CA GLY A 500 -13.13 20.35 -15.92
C GLY A 500 -14.61 19.98 -15.79
N GLU A 501 -15.14 19.22 -16.75
CA GLU A 501 -16.52 18.72 -16.74
C GLU A 501 -16.77 17.76 -15.56
N MET A 502 -15.86 16.80 -15.34
CA MET A 502 -15.94 15.88 -14.20
C MET A 502 -15.93 16.62 -12.86
N PHE A 503 -15.05 17.62 -12.69
CA PHE A 503 -14.98 18.41 -11.47
C PHE A 503 -16.26 19.25 -11.26
N SER A 504 -16.78 19.86 -12.32
CA SER A 504 -18.04 20.63 -12.28
C SER A 504 -19.25 19.75 -11.91
N ALA A 505 -19.27 18.50 -12.37
CA ALA A 505 -20.34 17.56 -12.06
C ALA A 505 -20.51 17.35 -10.54
N ILE A 506 -19.42 17.38 -9.78
CA ILE A 506 -19.41 17.10 -8.34
C ILE A 506 -19.39 18.36 -7.45
N SER A 507 -19.71 19.54 -8.00
CA SER A 507 -19.67 20.83 -7.29
C SER A 507 -20.42 20.88 -5.95
N GLU A 508 -21.47 20.07 -5.81
CA GLU A 508 -22.33 19.98 -4.62
C GLU A 508 -21.90 18.87 -3.66
N MET A 509 -20.89 18.07 -4.02
CA MET A 509 -20.37 16.94 -3.24
C MET A 509 -19.03 17.30 -2.59
N MET A 510 -18.92 18.50 -2.03
CA MET A 510 -17.69 18.99 -1.42
C MET A 510 -17.96 19.72 -0.10
N ASP A 511 -17.13 19.48 0.91
CA ASP A 511 -17.04 20.29 2.13
C ASP A 511 -15.60 20.80 2.33
N LEU A 512 -15.36 22.03 1.90
CA LEU A 512 -14.00 22.57 1.72
C LEU A 512 -13.53 23.52 2.84
N GLU A 513 -14.43 24.16 3.58
CA GLU A 513 -14.07 25.21 4.54
C GLU A 513 -13.56 24.64 5.88
N SER A 514 -12.50 25.23 6.44
CA SER A 514 -12.04 24.93 7.81
C SER A 514 -12.94 25.61 8.85
N ARG A 515 -13.44 24.85 9.83
CA ARG A 515 -14.28 25.38 10.93
C ARG A 515 -14.07 24.62 12.24
N ASP A 516 -14.44 25.23 13.35
CA ASP A 516 -14.42 24.60 14.67
C ASP A 516 -15.32 23.35 14.70
N GLY A 517 -14.82 22.25 15.27
CA GLY A 517 -15.51 20.97 15.28
C GLY A 517 -15.41 20.16 13.98
N LYS A 518 -14.75 20.64 12.92
CA LYS A 518 -14.44 19.81 11.75
C LYS A 518 -13.16 18.99 11.99
N ALA A 519 -13.14 17.73 11.54
CA ALA A 519 -11.95 16.88 11.63
C ALA A 519 -10.78 17.47 10.81
N PRO A 520 -9.52 17.32 11.25
CA PRO A 520 -8.36 17.81 10.50
C PRO A 520 -8.10 17.02 9.21
N GLY A 521 -7.31 17.60 8.30
CA GLY A 521 -6.85 16.92 7.08
C GLY A 521 -7.68 17.22 5.82
N GLY A 522 -7.51 16.38 4.81
CA GLY A 522 -8.28 16.35 3.56
C GLY A 522 -8.38 14.92 3.06
N TYR A 523 -9.48 14.58 2.38
CA TYR A 523 -9.68 13.29 1.74
C TYR A 523 -10.77 13.34 0.67
N GLN A 524 -10.77 12.32 -0.19
CA GLN A 524 -11.89 11.95 -1.04
C GLN A 524 -12.43 10.59 -0.59
N THR A 525 -13.75 10.50 -0.42
CA THR A 525 -14.44 9.22 -0.15
C THR A 525 -15.58 9.03 -1.14
N THR A 526 -16.00 7.80 -1.38
CA THR A 526 -16.99 7.47 -2.41
C THR A 526 -18.29 7.02 -1.75
N PHE A 527 -19.40 7.63 -2.12
CA PHE A 527 -20.72 7.07 -1.80
C PHE A 527 -20.96 5.88 -2.72
N GLU A 528 -20.70 4.67 -2.21
CA GLU A 528 -20.50 3.44 -3.01
C GLU A 528 -21.75 3.00 -3.79
N GLU A 529 -22.94 3.20 -3.24
CA GLU A 529 -24.20 2.87 -3.91
C GLU A 529 -24.49 3.90 -5.03
N ARG A 530 -24.40 5.19 -4.74
CA ARG A 530 -24.55 6.27 -5.73
C ARG A 530 -23.41 6.31 -6.75
N ARG A 531 -22.26 5.72 -6.40
CA ARG A 531 -20.98 5.78 -7.14
C ARG A 531 -20.57 7.22 -7.45
N THR A 532 -20.60 8.07 -6.42
CA THR A 532 -20.26 9.49 -6.51
C THR A 532 -19.17 9.85 -5.50
N PRO A 533 -18.13 10.59 -5.90
CA PRO A 533 -17.11 11.03 -4.96
C PRO A 533 -17.62 12.19 -4.10
N PHE A 534 -17.08 12.29 -2.89
CA PHE A 534 -17.23 13.40 -1.96
C PHE A 534 -15.85 13.90 -1.55
N ILE A 535 -15.61 15.21 -1.67
CA ILE A 535 -14.34 15.84 -1.31
C ILE A 535 -14.47 16.56 0.03
N PHE A 536 -13.54 16.31 0.94
CA PHE A 536 -13.44 16.97 2.23
C PHE A 536 -12.07 17.65 2.35
N THR A 537 -12.02 18.95 2.66
CA THR A 537 -10.76 19.67 2.94
C THR A 537 -10.92 20.68 4.08
N ASN A 538 -9.79 21.16 4.62
CA ASN A 538 -9.74 22.22 5.62
C ASN A 538 -9.07 23.48 5.06
N SER A 539 -9.75 24.14 4.12
CA SER A 539 -9.20 25.30 3.41
C SER A 539 -9.12 26.53 4.31
N ALA A 540 -8.01 27.23 4.23
CA ALA A 540 -7.58 28.31 5.12
C ALA A 540 -7.16 29.60 4.38
N GLY A 541 -7.12 29.62 3.05
CA GLY A 541 -6.68 30.75 2.23
C GLY A 541 -5.18 30.74 1.91
N VAL A 542 -4.53 29.56 1.93
CA VAL A 542 -3.10 29.41 1.65
C VAL A 542 -2.86 28.61 0.36
N GLN A 543 -1.68 28.73 -0.23
CA GLN A 543 -1.32 28.01 -1.47
C GLN A 543 -1.53 26.49 -1.37
N ASN A 544 -1.28 25.90 -0.20
CA ASN A 544 -1.46 24.47 0.03
C ASN A 544 -2.93 24.01 -0.16
N ASP A 545 -3.91 24.89 0.03
CA ASP A 545 -5.32 24.55 -0.17
C ASP A 545 -5.65 24.32 -1.65
N VAL A 546 -5.01 25.08 -2.55
CA VAL A 546 -5.14 24.89 -4.01
C VAL A 546 -4.59 23.52 -4.40
N ILE A 547 -3.41 23.18 -3.89
CA ILE A 547 -2.76 21.89 -4.14
C ILE A 547 -3.60 20.74 -3.58
N THR A 548 -4.16 20.90 -2.38
CA THR A 548 -5.02 19.89 -1.76
C THR A 548 -6.28 19.66 -2.59
N LEU A 549 -6.95 20.70 -3.09
CA LEU A 549 -8.15 20.48 -3.91
C LEU A 549 -7.83 19.92 -5.30
N LEU A 550 -6.67 20.23 -5.88
CA LEU A 550 -6.18 19.53 -7.08
C LEU A 550 -5.96 18.04 -6.81
N HIS A 551 -5.33 17.71 -5.68
CA HIS A 551 -5.08 16.34 -5.22
C HIS A 551 -6.39 15.55 -5.09
N GLU A 552 -7.36 16.05 -4.31
CA GLU A 552 -8.65 15.38 -4.13
C GLU A 552 -9.46 15.29 -5.43
N GLY A 553 -9.29 16.26 -6.34
CA GLY A 553 -9.86 16.20 -7.69
C GLY A 553 -9.36 15.00 -8.49
N GLY A 554 -8.08 14.63 -8.36
CA GLY A 554 -7.54 13.43 -9.01
C GLY A 554 -8.16 12.13 -8.53
N HIS A 555 -8.36 11.98 -7.21
CA HIS A 555 -9.11 10.84 -6.64
C HIS A 555 -10.57 10.83 -7.14
N ALA A 556 -11.22 11.98 -7.16
CA ALA A 556 -12.58 12.09 -7.68
C ALA A 556 -12.68 11.71 -9.16
N PHE A 557 -11.70 12.08 -9.99
CA PHE A 557 -11.65 11.64 -11.40
C PHE A 557 -11.52 10.13 -11.51
N HIS A 558 -10.72 9.49 -10.66
CA HIS A 558 -10.64 8.04 -10.63
C HIS A 558 -12.01 7.43 -10.37
N THR A 559 -12.69 7.89 -9.32
CA THR A 559 -14.06 7.43 -8.98
C THR A 559 -15.03 7.63 -10.15
N ILE A 560 -15.03 8.80 -10.80
CA ILE A 560 -15.94 9.08 -11.91
C ILE A 560 -15.64 8.19 -13.12
N LEU A 561 -14.36 7.95 -13.42
CA LEU A 561 -13.93 7.15 -14.58
C LEU A 561 -14.11 5.64 -14.36
N SER A 562 -14.09 5.18 -13.11
CA SER A 562 -14.25 3.76 -12.75
C SER A 562 -15.70 3.39 -12.37
N ARG A 563 -16.61 4.35 -12.21
CA ARG A 563 -17.97 4.12 -11.67
C ARG A 563 -18.82 3.14 -12.47
N ASP A 564 -18.60 3.03 -13.77
CA ASP A 564 -19.32 2.10 -14.66
C ASP A 564 -18.83 0.64 -14.56
N LEU A 565 -17.75 0.38 -13.82
CA LEU A 565 -17.27 -0.99 -13.62
C LEU A 565 -18.32 -1.81 -12.84
N PRO A 566 -18.56 -3.06 -13.26
CA PRO A 566 -19.74 -3.82 -12.84
C PRO A 566 -19.73 -4.10 -11.34
N MET A 567 -18.55 -4.34 -10.77
CA MET A 567 -18.39 -4.78 -9.38
C MET A 567 -17.63 -3.74 -8.55
N ILE A 568 -18.01 -3.60 -7.28
CA ILE A 568 -17.44 -2.63 -6.34
C ILE A 568 -15.92 -2.80 -6.20
N TRP A 569 -15.42 -4.04 -6.18
CA TRP A 569 -13.99 -4.35 -6.07
C TRP A 569 -13.15 -3.85 -7.26
N TYR A 570 -13.79 -3.50 -8.38
CA TYR A 570 -13.11 -2.94 -9.55
C TYR A 570 -13.19 -1.42 -9.61
N ARG A 571 -14.02 -0.77 -8.79
CA ARG A 571 -14.20 0.69 -8.83
C ARG A 571 -13.09 1.44 -8.08
N HIS A 572 -12.27 0.74 -7.31
CA HIS A 572 -11.17 1.30 -6.53
C HIS A 572 -9.86 0.63 -6.91
N SER A 573 -8.80 1.40 -7.11
CA SER A 573 -7.46 0.85 -7.34
C SER A 573 -6.72 0.56 -6.03
N SER A 574 -5.51 0.00 -6.15
CA SER A 574 -4.57 0.07 -5.04
C SER A 574 -4.25 1.54 -4.71
N MET A 575 -3.89 1.79 -3.46
CA MET A 575 -3.66 3.15 -2.98
C MET A 575 -2.43 3.81 -3.62
N GLU A 576 -1.41 3.05 -4.01
CA GLU A 576 -0.27 3.58 -4.78
C GLU A 576 -0.74 4.28 -6.05
N PHE A 577 -1.65 3.63 -6.79
CA PHE A 577 -2.16 4.21 -8.03
C PHE A 577 -3.26 5.24 -7.80
N ALA A 578 -4.02 5.12 -6.71
CA ALA A 578 -4.96 6.16 -6.30
C ALA A 578 -4.20 7.48 -6.03
N GLU A 579 -3.03 7.40 -5.40
CA GLU A 579 -2.16 8.54 -5.15
C GLU A 579 -1.43 9.01 -6.43
N VAL A 580 -1.13 8.13 -7.40
CA VAL A 580 -0.71 8.58 -8.75
C VAL A 580 -1.81 9.45 -9.36
N ALA A 581 -3.08 9.08 -9.19
CA ALA A 581 -4.20 9.86 -9.70
C ALA A 581 -4.19 11.29 -9.13
N SER A 582 -4.10 11.42 -7.81
CA SER A 582 -4.13 12.70 -7.10
C SER A 582 -2.89 13.56 -7.34
N MET A 583 -1.69 13.02 -7.11
CA MET A 583 -0.43 13.78 -7.21
C MET A 583 -0.12 14.22 -8.64
N THR A 584 -0.61 13.49 -9.66
CA THR A 584 -0.51 13.94 -11.06
C THR A 584 -1.25 15.24 -11.30
N GLN A 585 -2.43 15.43 -10.68
CA GLN A 585 -3.20 16.66 -10.85
C GLN A 585 -2.53 17.87 -10.21
N GLU A 586 -1.78 17.69 -9.12
CA GLU A 586 -0.96 18.76 -8.56
C GLU A 586 0.08 19.26 -9.57
N LEU A 587 0.77 18.33 -10.26
CA LEU A 587 1.80 18.64 -11.25
C LEU A 587 1.23 19.15 -12.57
N PHE A 588 0.12 18.59 -13.06
CA PHE A 588 -0.56 19.05 -14.27
C PHE A 588 -1.15 20.45 -14.05
N GLY A 589 -1.61 20.76 -12.84
CA GLY A 589 -2.14 22.07 -12.47
C GLY A 589 -1.07 23.16 -12.33
N LYS A 590 0.17 22.78 -11.97
CA LYS A 590 1.29 23.71 -11.72
C LYS A 590 1.44 24.83 -12.77
N PRO A 591 1.49 24.55 -14.10
CA PRO A 591 1.68 25.61 -15.11
C PRO A 591 0.56 26.66 -15.16
N TYR A 592 -0.57 26.40 -14.51
CA TYR A 592 -1.74 27.25 -14.49
C TYR A 592 -1.91 28.03 -13.17
N ALA A 593 -0.86 28.13 -12.35
CA ALA A 593 -0.86 28.92 -11.11
C ALA A 593 -1.32 30.38 -11.31
N TRP A 594 -1.15 30.93 -12.51
CA TRP A 594 -1.62 32.27 -12.89
C TRP A 594 -3.14 32.47 -12.74
N VAL A 595 -3.92 31.39 -12.65
CA VAL A 595 -5.36 31.44 -12.35
C VAL A 595 -5.63 32.09 -10.99
N PHE A 596 -4.79 31.80 -9.99
CA PHE A 596 -4.87 32.40 -8.66
C PHE A 596 -3.95 33.62 -8.50
N TYR A 597 -2.87 33.68 -9.29
CA TYR A 597 -1.85 34.73 -9.19
C TYR A 597 -1.68 35.48 -10.53
N PRO A 598 -2.45 36.55 -10.79
CA PRO A 598 -2.28 37.37 -11.98
C PRO A 598 -0.89 38.02 -12.10
N ASP A 599 -0.21 38.22 -10.96
CA ASP A 599 1.19 38.63 -10.89
C ASP A 599 2.10 37.45 -11.30
N PRO A 600 2.84 37.55 -12.43
CA PRO A 600 3.68 36.46 -12.91
C PRO A 600 4.74 36.00 -11.90
N GLU A 601 5.24 36.89 -11.04
CA GLU A 601 6.27 36.53 -10.07
C GLU A 601 5.70 35.71 -8.90
N GLN A 602 4.45 35.97 -8.51
CA GLN A 602 3.73 35.12 -7.55
C GLN A 602 3.35 33.78 -8.17
N ALA A 603 2.94 33.75 -9.43
CA ALA A 603 2.68 32.50 -10.15
C ALA A 603 3.95 31.64 -10.24
N LYS A 604 5.09 32.22 -10.62
CA LYS A 604 6.39 31.52 -10.63
C LYS A 604 6.77 31.00 -9.26
N ARG A 605 6.59 31.81 -8.22
CA ARG A 605 6.83 31.39 -6.83
C ARG A 605 5.97 30.18 -6.46
N ALA A 606 4.66 30.21 -6.73
CA ALA A 606 3.77 29.08 -6.45
C ALA A 606 4.19 27.81 -7.18
N MET A 607 4.65 27.95 -8.44
CA MET A 607 5.19 26.84 -9.22
C MET A 607 6.49 26.29 -8.63
N PHE A 608 7.37 27.16 -8.15
CA PHE A 608 8.64 26.78 -7.53
C PHE A 608 8.43 26.08 -6.18
N GLU A 609 7.55 26.62 -5.32
CA GLU A 609 7.19 26.00 -4.03
C GLU A 609 6.61 24.59 -4.23
N GLN A 610 5.84 24.35 -5.30
CA GLN A 610 5.36 23.01 -5.63
C GLN A 610 6.51 22.06 -6.02
N LEU A 611 7.51 22.51 -6.78
CA LEU A 611 8.67 21.70 -7.13
C LEU A 611 9.54 21.38 -5.90
N GLU A 612 9.73 22.35 -4.99
CA GLU A 612 10.41 22.09 -3.71
C GLU A 612 9.67 21.01 -2.89
N ARG A 613 8.34 21.10 -2.79
CA ARG A 613 7.51 20.10 -2.10
C ARG A 613 7.65 18.70 -2.70
N VAL A 614 7.71 18.60 -4.03
CA VAL A 614 7.91 17.33 -4.74
C VAL A 614 9.25 16.67 -4.39
N VAL A 615 10.30 17.45 -4.15
CA VAL A 615 11.60 16.93 -3.72
C VAL A 615 11.58 16.58 -2.22
N ASP A 616 10.99 17.44 -1.39
CA ASP A 616 10.98 17.30 0.07
C ASP A 616 10.17 16.08 0.57
N ILE A 617 9.16 15.65 -0.18
CA ILE A 617 8.30 14.53 0.23
C ILE A 617 9.04 13.18 0.25
N PHE A 618 9.94 12.91 -0.70
CA PHE A 618 10.59 11.59 -0.81
C PHE A 618 11.41 11.22 0.44
N PRO A 619 12.33 12.07 0.95
CA PRO A 619 13.12 11.70 2.13
C PRO A 619 12.28 11.56 3.39
N TRP A 620 11.20 12.35 3.53
CA TRP A 620 10.25 12.20 4.64
C TRP A 620 9.49 10.87 4.56
N VAL A 621 9.02 10.49 3.36
CA VAL A 621 8.36 9.20 3.14
C VAL A 621 9.30 8.04 3.47
N ALA A 622 10.53 8.06 2.95
CA ALA A 622 11.53 7.04 3.22
C ALA A 622 11.88 6.94 4.71
N THR A 623 11.91 8.07 5.42
CA THR A 623 12.12 8.11 6.88
C THR A 623 10.99 7.38 7.62
N VAL A 624 9.74 7.67 7.28
CA VAL A 624 8.56 7.09 7.93
C VAL A 624 8.44 5.59 7.62
N ASP A 625 8.63 5.20 6.37
CA ASP A 625 8.48 3.80 5.97
C ASP A 625 9.62 2.93 6.51
N ALA A 626 10.88 3.37 6.42
CA ALA A 626 12.01 2.66 7.03
C ALA A 626 11.83 2.47 8.55
N PHE A 627 11.23 3.45 9.22
CA PHE A 627 10.92 3.36 10.65
C PHE A 627 9.84 2.31 10.94
N GLN A 628 8.79 2.24 10.12
CA GLN A 628 7.76 1.21 10.26
C GLN A 628 8.31 -0.19 9.98
N HIS A 629 9.14 -0.36 8.95
CA HIS A 629 9.84 -1.62 8.70
C HIS A 629 10.60 -2.08 9.95
N TRP A 630 11.35 -1.20 10.61
CA TRP A 630 12.08 -1.55 11.83
C TRP A 630 11.16 -1.85 13.01
N ILE A 631 10.15 -1.01 13.28
CA ILE A 631 9.22 -1.18 14.41
C ILE A 631 8.56 -2.56 14.38
N TYR A 632 8.00 -2.95 13.22
CA TYR A 632 7.21 -4.18 13.13
C TYR A 632 8.05 -5.44 13.02
N THR A 633 9.30 -5.33 12.55
CA THR A 633 10.25 -6.46 12.55
C THR A 633 11.02 -6.60 13.87
N ASN A 634 10.84 -5.68 14.81
CA ASN A 634 11.47 -5.68 16.14
C ASN A 634 10.41 -5.41 17.23
N PRO A 635 9.34 -6.22 17.38
CA PRO A 635 8.16 -5.85 18.18
C PRO A 635 8.44 -5.61 19.68
N GLU A 636 9.52 -6.16 20.22
CA GLU A 636 9.89 -6.08 21.65
C GLU A 636 10.77 -4.87 22.01
N HIS A 637 10.95 -3.90 21.09
CA HIS A 637 11.77 -2.73 21.34
C HIS A 637 11.20 -1.81 22.44
N THR A 638 12.10 -1.20 23.20
CA THR A 638 11.77 -0.16 24.20
C THR A 638 11.50 1.20 23.54
N ASN A 639 10.85 2.11 24.27
CA ASN A 639 10.64 3.49 23.80
C ASN A 639 11.98 4.20 23.52
N GLU A 640 13.03 3.88 24.28
CA GLU A 640 14.39 4.38 24.08
C GLU A 640 14.99 3.86 22.76
N GLU A 641 14.96 2.56 22.50
CA GLU A 641 15.45 1.97 21.24
C GLU A 641 14.67 2.52 20.03
N ARG A 642 13.35 2.69 20.18
CA ARG A 642 12.50 3.33 19.15
C ARG A 642 12.97 4.72 18.81
N ALA A 643 13.24 5.52 19.83
CA ALA A 643 13.70 6.88 19.67
C ALA A 643 15.10 6.95 19.05
N GLU A 644 16.01 6.08 19.47
CA GLU A 644 17.35 5.98 18.90
C GLU A 644 17.29 5.62 17.42
N LYS A 645 16.44 4.64 17.06
CA LYS A 645 16.23 4.26 15.66
C LYS A 645 15.61 5.39 14.85
N TRP A 646 14.59 6.06 15.36
CA TRP A 646 13.98 7.21 14.69
C TRP A 646 15.02 8.28 14.38
N LEU A 647 15.90 8.59 15.35
CA LEU A 647 16.98 9.57 15.17
C LEU A 647 18.06 9.09 14.19
N GLU A 648 18.40 7.81 14.17
CA GLU A 648 19.29 7.19 13.18
C GLU A 648 18.76 7.37 11.76
N ILE A 649 17.51 6.97 11.52
CA ILE A 649 16.85 7.08 10.22
C ILE A 649 16.70 8.56 9.83
N ASN A 650 16.32 9.44 10.76
CA ASN A 650 16.23 10.88 10.49
C ASN A 650 17.56 11.49 10.05
N ARG A 651 18.71 10.98 10.53
CA ARG A 651 20.04 11.48 10.11
C ARG A 651 20.37 11.05 8.68
N ARG A 652 19.96 9.83 8.30
CA ARG A 652 20.16 9.28 6.95
C ARG A 652 19.57 10.19 5.87
N PHE A 653 18.36 10.70 6.11
CA PHE A 653 17.61 11.53 5.15
C PHE A 653 17.70 13.05 5.44
N ASP A 654 18.62 13.48 6.30
CA ASP A 654 18.72 14.88 6.72
C ASP A 654 19.27 15.79 5.60
N ALA A 655 18.57 16.91 5.38
CA ALA A 655 18.90 17.92 4.39
C ALA A 655 19.92 18.97 4.87
N GLY A 656 20.59 18.76 6.01
CA GLY A 656 21.60 19.66 6.58
C GLY A 656 21.04 20.67 7.58
N LEU A 657 19.94 20.35 8.27
CA LEU A 657 19.33 21.28 9.23
C LEU A 657 20.13 21.32 10.54
N ASP A 658 20.29 22.53 11.09
CA ASP A 658 20.93 22.75 12.39
C ASP A 658 19.92 22.60 13.53
N TRP A 659 20.16 21.58 14.36
CA TRP A 659 19.38 21.28 15.57
C TRP A 659 20.07 21.76 16.84
N SER A 660 21.21 22.44 16.76
CA SER A 660 21.96 22.87 17.94
C SER A 660 21.18 23.85 18.82
N GLY A 661 21.15 23.59 20.13
CA GLY A 661 20.42 24.41 21.09
C GLY A 661 18.90 24.22 21.08
N ILE A 662 18.37 23.28 20.28
CA ILE A 662 16.97 22.84 20.33
C ILE A 662 16.88 21.66 21.30
N ASP A 663 15.78 21.58 22.06
CA ASP A 663 15.47 20.40 22.89
C ASP A 663 15.55 19.12 22.01
N PRO A 664 16.44 18.16 22.33
CA PRO A 664 16.57 16.92 21.56
C PRO A 664 15.25 16.15 21.40
N SER A 665 14.34 16.30 22.37
CA SER A 665 13.01 15.68 22.36
C SER A 665 12.19 16.12 21.14
N ALA A 666 12.40 17.34 20.63
CA ALA A 666 11.70 17.86 19.46
C ALA A 666 11.92 17.01 18.20
N ARG A 667 13.16 16.53 18.00
CA ARG A 667 13.48 15.62 16.89
C ARG A 667 13.17 14.17 17.27
N LYS A 668 13.44 13.78 18.52
CA LYS A 668 13.19 12.43 19.06
C LYS A 668 11.74 11.97 18.86
N TYR A 669 10.78 12.85 19.11
CA TYR A 669 9.35 12.55 19.04
C TYR A 669 8.65 13.20 17.84
N SER A 670 9.41 13.62 16.82
CA SER A 670 8.82 14.30 15.66
C SER A 670 7.86 13.41 14.85
N TRP A 671 7.98 12.08 14.95
CA TRP A 671 7.09 11.10 14.33
C TRP A 671 5.69 11.06 14.95
N HIS A 672 5.50 11.53 16.19
CA HIS A 672 4.19 11.56 16.87
C HIS A 672 3.13 12.40 16.15
N ARG A 673 3.54 13.33 15.28
CA ARG A 673 2.60 14.12 14.46
C ARG A 673 2.10 13.36 13.22
N GLN A 674 2.71 12.22 12.91
CA GLN A 674 2.47 11.48 11.67
C GLN A 674 1.37 10.46 11.89
N LEU A 675 0.12 10.85 11.61
CA LEU A 675 -1.06 9.99 11.83
C LEU A 675 -0.92 8.61 11.18
N HIS A 676 -0.27 8.54 10.01
CA HIS A 676 -0.16 7.31 9.23
C HIS A 676 0.58 6.18 9.98
N ILE A 677 1.48 6.51 10.92
CA ILE A 677 2.14 5.49 11.76
C ILE A 677 1.15 4.88 12.76
N PHE A 678 0.23 5.69 13.27
CA PHE A 678 -0.77 5.30 14.26
C PHE A 678 -2.00 4.65 13.62
N GLU A 679 -2.50 5.18 12.51
CA GLU A 679 -3.83 4.80 11.99
C GLU A 679 -3.74 3.81 10.83
N VAL A 680 -2.80 4.01 9.90
CA VAL A 680 -2.74 3.28 8.61
C VAL A 680 -1.31 2.83 8.27
N PRO A 681 -0.76 1.86 9.01
CA PRO A 681 0.62 1.44 8.87
C PRO A 681 0.97 0.96 7.46
N PHE A 682 2.23 1.21 7.06
CA PHE A 682 2.79 0.99 5.72
C PHE A 682 2.10 1.73 4.56
N TYR A 683 1.08 2.57 4.80
CA TYR A 683 0.49 3.41 3.75
C TYR A 683 1.48 4.45 3.20
N TYR A 684 2.37 4.97 4.02
CA TYR A 684 3.08 6.21 3.68
C TYR A 684 4.07 6.07 2.52
N VAL A 685 4.65 4.88 2.28
CA VAL A 685 5.50 4.61 1.11
C VAL A 685 4.78 4.83 -0.22
N GLU A 686 3.45 4.66 -0.22
CA GLU A 686 2.60 4.77 -1.39
C GLU A 686 2.65 6.21 -1.96
N TYR A 687 2.90 7.23 -1.13
CA TYR A 687 3.15 8.61 -1.58
C TYR A 687 4.43 8.76 -2.40
N ALA A 688 5.54 8.11 -2.02
CA ALA A 688 6.77 8.20 -2.80
C ALA A 688 6.65 7.43 -4.12
N ILE A 689 5.98 6.27 -4.10
CA ILE A 689 5.65 5.49 -5.30
C ILE A 689 4.75 6.31 -6.24
N ALA A 690 3.75 6.98 -5.68
CA ALA A 690 2.86 7.86 -6.43
C ALA A 690 3.57 9.09 -6.99
N GLN A 691 4.42 9.74 -6.20
CA GLN A 691 5.19 10.90 -6.64
C GLN A 691 6.14 10.54 -7.79
N LEU A 692 6.74 9.35 -7.75
CA LEU A 692 7.51 8.75 -8.84
C LEU A 692 6.66 8.61 -10.12
N GLY A 693 5.45 8.06 -10.01
CA GLY A 693 4.53 7.92 -11.14
C GLY A 693 4.04 9.26 -11.71
N ALA A 694 3.66 10.19 -10.82
CA ALA A 694 3.21 11.54 -11.17
C ALA A 694 4.30 12.34 -11.88
N LEU A 695 5.57 12.24 -11.45
CA LEU A 695 6.70 12.86 -12.13
C LEU A 695 6.91 12.30 -13.54
N GLN A 696 6.73 10.99 -13.75
CA GLN A 696 6.81 10.40 -15.09
C GLN A 696 5.66 10.86 -15.99
N LEU A 697 4.44 10.97 -15.48
CA LEU A 697 3.31 11.55 -16.22
C LEU A 697 3.54 13.02 -16.52
N TYR A 698 4.09 13.79 -15.57
CA TYR A 698 4.45 15.18 -15.80
C TYR A 698 5.56 15.34 -16.86
N ARG A 699 6.54 14.43 -16.88
CA ARG A 699 7.56 14.36 -17.93
C ARG A 699 6.94 14.17 -19.31
N LYS A 700 5.88 13.36 -19.43
CA LYS A 700 5.10 13.19 -20.67
C LYS A 700 4.29 14.46 -20.97
N PHE A 701 3.61 15.02 -19.98
CA PHE A 701 2.78 16.23 -20.11
C PHE A 701 3.55 17.44 -20.63
N ARG A 702 4.80 17.63 -20.18
CA ARG A 702 5.70 18.69 -20.67
C ARG A 702 6.00 18.59 -22.18
N LYS A 703 5.89 17.40 -22.77
CA LYS A 703 6.16 17.13 -24.19
C LYS A 703 4.88 17.08 -25.02
N SER A 704 3.87 16.36 -24.53
CA SER A 704 2.58 16.16 -25.17
C SER A 704 1.47 16.13 -24.10
N PRO A 705 0.85 17.28 -23.76
CA PRO A 705 -0.21 17.35 -22.76
C PRO A 705 -1.37 16.40 -23.03
N SER A 706 -1.86 16.35 -24.28
CA SER A 706 -3.00 15.49 -24.67
C SER A 706 -2.70 14.01 -24.43
N GLU A 707 -1.56 13.52 -24.92
CA GLU A 707 -1.18 12.10 -24.74
C GLU A 707 -0.98 11.73 -23.27
N ALA A 708 -0.44 12.65 -22.46
CA ALA A 708 -0.27 12.41 -21.03
C ALA A 708 -1.61 12.32 -20.31
N VAL A 709 -2.57 13.21 -20.63
CA VAL A 709 -3.93 13.16 -20.08
C VAL A 709 -4.69 11.93 -20.58
N ASP A 710 -4.54 11.55 -21.85
CA ASP A 710 -5.18 10.34 -22.40
C ASP A 710 -4.66 9.06 -21.73
N GLY A 711 -3.35 8.96 -21.50
CA GLY A 711 -2.75 7.87 -20.74
C GLY A 711 -3.24 7.83 -19.29
N TYR A 712 -3.30 8.98 -18.63
CA TYR A 712 -3.85 9.13 -17.29
C TYR A 712 -5.31 8.65 -17.22
N ILE A 713 -6.20 9.17 -18.06
CA ILE A 713 -7.62 8.80 -18.09
C ILE A 713 -7.80 7.30 -18.39
N SER A 714 -7.04 6.76 -19.34
CA SER A 714 -7.12 5.35 -19.73
C SER A 714 -6.78 4.43 -18.57
N ALA A 715 -5.76 4.78 -17.78
CA ALA A 715 -5.39 4.01 -16.60
C ALA A 715 -6.45 4.07 -15.50
N LEU A 716 -7.03 5.25 -15.24
CA LEU A 716 -8.10 5.40 -14.24
C LEU A 716 -9.39 4.63 -14.59
N LYS A 717 -9.73 4.53 -15.89
CA LYS A 717 -10.88 3.73 -16.36
C LYS A 717 -10.71 2.23 -16.10
N ILE A 718 -9.49 1.75 -15.87
CA ILE A 718 -9.24 0.35 -15.53
C ILE A 718 -9.72 0.05 -14.11
N GLY A 719 -9.63 1.03 -13.20
CA GLY A 719 -9.96 0.89 -11.79
C GLY A 719 -9.08 -0.17 -11.10
N GLY A 720 -9.69 -0.98 -10.23
CA GLY A 720 -9.03 -2.03 -9.45
C GLY A 720 -8.70 -3.32 -10.19
N ARG A 721 -8.87 -3.37 -11.52
CA ARG A 721 -8.72 -4.63 -12.28
C ARG A 721 -7.27 -5.06 -12.48
N LEU A 722 -6.31 -4.13 -12.38
CA LEU A 722 -4.87 -4.41 -12.51
C LEU A 722 -4.12 -4.14 -11.21
N SER A 723 -2.96 -4.76 -11.08
CA SER A 723 -2.03 -4.52 -9.96
C SER A 723 -1.43 -3.10 -10.05
N PRO A 724 -0.78 -2.60 -8.97
CA PRO A 724 -0.03 -1.35 -9.05
C PRO A 724 0.89 -1.28 -10.29
N LYS A 725 1.73 -2.30 -10.52
CA LYS A 725 2.63 -2.35 -11.68
C LYS A 725 1.86 -2.31 -13.01
N GLY A 726 0.77 -3.07 -13.13
CA GLY A 726 -0.07 -3.07 -14.34
C GLY A 726 -0.77 -1.73 -14.62
N LEU A 727 -1.15 -0.97 -13.59
CA LEU A 727 -1.74 0.36 -13.76
C LEU A 727 -0.69 1.41 -14.18
N PHE A 728 0.55 1.30 -13.69
CA PHE A 728 1.68 2.12 -14.16
C PHE A 728 1.92 1.89 -15.65
N GLU A 729 1.99 0.63 -16.09
CA GLU A 729 2.15 0.29 -17.50
C GLU A 729 0.99 0.82 -18.36
N ALA A 730 -0.25 0.71 -17.88
CA ALA A 730 -1.42 1.23 -18.58
C ALA A 730 -1.41 2.76 -18.73
N ALA A 731 -0.81 3.49 -17.78
CA ALA A 731 -0.57 4.93 -17.90
C ALA A 731 0.64 5.26 -18.80
N GLY A 732 1.35 4.24 -19.28
CA GLY A 732 2.57 4.36 -20.09
C GLY A 732 3.72 4.97 -19.30
N ILE A 733 3.85 4.59 -18.03
CA ILE A 733 4.95 4.92 -17.10
C ILE A 733 5.53 3.61 -16.53
N LYS A 734 6.67 3.69 -15.84
CA LYS A 734 7.36 2.51 -15.30
C LYS A 734 7.27 2.46 -13.77
N PHE A 735 7.01 1.26 -13.24
CA PHE A 735 7.18 1.00 -11.81
C PHE A 735 8.66 0.64 -11.55
N ASP A 736 9.47 1.65 -11.28
CA ASP A 736 10.94 1.54 -11.28
C ASP A 736 11.54 2.35 -10.13
N PHE A 737 12.02 1.63 -9.11
CA PHE A 737 12.64 2.19 -7.90
C PHE A 737 14.14 2.44 -8.02
N SER A 738 14.71 2.30 -9.23
CA SER A 738 16.14 2.48 -9.44
C SER A 738 16.59 3.91 -9.18
N ILE A 739 17.85 4.03 -8.77
CA ILE A 739 18.54 5.30 -8.66
C ILE A 739 18.53 6.06 -9.99
N ASP A 740 18.69 5.37 -11.12
CA ASP A 740 18.72 5.97 -12.46
C ASP A 740 17.40 6.68 -12.77
N MET A 741 16.26 6.00 -12.54
CA MET A 741 14.93 6.60 -12.72
C MET A 741 14.75 7.84 -11.84
N LEU A 742 15.08 7.76 -10.54
CA LEU A 742 14.95 8.91 -9.65
C LEU A 742 15.89 10.06 -10.05
N SER A 743 17.13 9.76 -10.44
CA SER A 743 18.11 10.75 -10.90
C SER A 743 17.60 11.51 -12.13
N GLU A 744 17.09 10.81 -13.15
CA GLU A 744 16.48 11.45 -14.33
C GLU A 744 15.32 12.38 -13.98
N LEU A 745 14.46 11.96 -13.04
CA LEU A 745 13.31 12.75 -12.61
C LEU A 745 13.73 13.95 -11.77
N MET A 746 14.75 13.80 -10.92
CA MET A 746 15.31 14.89 -10.13
C MET A 746 16.02 15.93 -11.01
N GLU A 747 16.78 15.49 -12.02
CA GLU A 747 17.37 16.38 -13.03
C GLU A 747 16.29 17.19 -13.75
N MET A 748 15.20 16.54 -14.16
CA MET A 748 14.05 17.23 -14.73
C MET A 748 13.46 18.29 -13.77
N VAL A 749 13.33 17.97 -12.48
CA VAL A 749 12.81 18.91 -11.48
C VAL A 749 13.76 20.10 -11.30
N GLU A 750 15.07 19.86 -11.26
CA GLU A 750 16.09 20.93 -11.21
C GLU A 750 16.00 21.84 -12.46
N GLU A 751 15.94 21.27 -13.67
CA GLU A 751 15.79 22.04 -14.92
C GLU A 751 14.52 22.90 -14.94
N GLU A 752 13.41 22.39 -14.40
CA GLU A 752 12.17 23.16 -14.29
C GLU A 752 12.28 24.27 -13.25
N ALA A 753 12.95 23.99 -12.13
CA ALA A 753 13.18 24.97 -11.07
C ALA A 753 14.13 26.09 -11.52
N GLU A 754 15.08 25.83 -12.42
CA GLU A 754 15.99 26.84 -12.99
C GLU A 754 15.32 27.79 -13.98
N LYS A 755 14.21 27.38 -14.60
CA LYS A 755 13.44 28.24 -15.54
C LYS A 755 12.53 29.25 -14.82
N LEU A 756 12.30 29.06 -13.53
CA LEU A 756 11.44 29.90 -12.68
C LEU A 756 12.29 30.94 -11.94
#